data_AF-A0A2A6D263-F1
#
_entry.id   AF-A0A2A6D263-F1
#
_cell.length_a   1.000
_cell.length_b   1.000
_cell.length_c   1.000
_cell.angle_alpha   90.00
_cell.angle_beta   90.00
_cell.angle_gamma   90.00
#
_symmetry.space_group_name_H-M   'P 1'
#
loop_
_entity.id
_entity.type
_entity.pdbx_description
1 polymer ?
#
loop_
_entity_poly.entity_id
_entity_poly.type
_entity_poly.pdbx_seq_one_letter_code
_entity_poly.pdbx_strand_id
1 'polypeptide(L)'
;MITTLDLGSIDASAMQGHPLLRPPSKPFITGIIEGFYGTPWSQSQRRDLLRVLSQQGLTTYVYAPKDDVKHRKEWREKYGTEEAAELQTLIEYAKSLNINFVYALSPGMDIEYSKVKDISAVKAKLEQLKSIGCESFALLFDDIEYKLTDADELQFGSPANAQVAVVNDCYTQLNSPAHFYFCPTEYCSTRAKPTLQESDYLRTIGDRLHPGIEIFWTGPLVVPENISEDNCRAIGMVLKRKPLIWDNLYANDYDTKRMFLGPFKGRAQSLKKECAGILLNPNCQFDLNRPAILSFTEWYNAEEEVSYMDDSSMATEPPSNRFAPSVSYERAMTKWIKELFLPFIPTRLRMTENEFGSSESSQHTTFSQATDLSPHEGVMLLEEEKANEEPMDRSPSCASDISMADSGRFTTILESTPMTVAQLGALASCYYLPFEHGPIATDILNGIFWMYRHANVMAPGYIEEVVRKRSASGNSNGSDKNIEEIEKTRTNWIIQHKKVTAGIDLIAGAFRTISANKDHNADLVQYASDAYGVLVVVEAVLEWIRQGHISELTEPRERRWTTPEYFGEPWHIFFSFVDNVAYSMLPLSHPHSLIFGHRDTSPMHAVMHIRGLKSQYYADWQPSLRRTMAEDEADSMQSLETYKEKFMKPFLEWSEKHCFVAEEETMTGRVPIASICGVLNILDYYEHHRKLEEERMNSEEEDLTSPAWLPPLPTDPTVLHFSSFMDIRVKDETDIHVAKRLIQTLAVVLAYDGAVGLYTCCLPSERDKVSLLLSLNFIELSSTHTDQILLGIRLVIPDDDAFNEDEEENDEKEEEGERLLKEKSVEDRGDKDDY
;
A
#
# COMPACT_ATOMS: atom_id res chain seq x y z
N MET A 1 -18.58 20.52 -74.38
CA MET A 1 -18.53 19.47 -75.41
C MET A 1 -17.07 19.11 -75.66
N ILE A 2 -16.54 18.13 -74.94
CA ILE A 2 -15.34 17.41 -75.35
C ILE A 2 -15.67 15.93 -75.19
N THR A 3 -15.37 15.22 -76.27
CA THR A 3 -15.71 13.86 -76.61
C THR A 3 -14.99 12.82 -75.75
N THR A 4 -15.72 11.73 -75.52
CA THR A 4 -15.33 10.41 -75.02
C THR A 4 -14.07 9.85 -75.67
N LEU A 5 -13.19 9.25 -74.86
CA LEU A 5 -12.31 8.14 -75.26
C LEU A 5 -12.24 7.10 -74.14
N ASP A 6 -12.49 5.88 -74.59
CA ASP A 6 -12.61 4.57 -73.97
C ASP A 6 -11.47 4.19 -73.01
N LEU A 7 -11.81 3.65 -71.83
CA LEU A 7 -10.86 2.97 -70.93
C LEU A 7 -10.93 1.47 -71.20
N GLY A 8 -10.08 1.01 -72.12
CA GLY A 8 -9.76 -0.39 -72.29
C GLY A 8 -8.97 -0.94 -71.10
N SER A 9 -9.29 -2.18 -70.73
CA SER A 9 -8.64 -3.02 -69.72
C SER A 9 -7.12 -2.99 -69.80
N ILE A 10 -6.45 -2.63 -68.69
CA ILE A 10 -5.01 -2.81 -68.51
C ILE A 10 -4.79 -3.98 -67.53
N ASP A 11 -4.06 -4.95 -68.06
CA ASP A 11 -3.61 -6.22 -67.50
C ASP A 11 -2.78 -6.04 -66.21
N ALA A 12 -3.11 -6.80 -65.16
CA ALA A 12 -2.56 -6.68 -63.82
C ALA A 12 -1.19 -7.37 -63.62
N SER A 13 -0.44 -7.61 -64.70
CA SER A 13 0.79 -8.42 -64.66
C SER A 13 2.10 -7.66 -64.91
N ALA A 14 2.08 -6.34 -65.08
CA ALA A 14 3.26 -5.56 -65.46
C ALA A 14 3.57 -4.35 -64.55
N MET A 15 3.73 -4.57 -63.24
CA MET A 15 4.32 -3.59 -62.31
C MET A 15 5.14 -4.30 -61.21
N GLN A 16 6.26 -4.92 -61.59
CA GLN A 16 7.33 -5.30 -60.66
C GLN A 16 8.61 -4.59 -61.11
N GLY A 17 9.12 -3.64 -60.33
CA GLY A 17 10.45 -3.08 -60.58
C GLY A 17 10.74 -1.62 -60.20
N HIS A 18 9.94 -0.94 -59.38
CA HIS A 18 10.36 0.35 -58.79
C HIS A 18 10.22 0.29 -57.27
N PRO A 19 11.21 0.78 -56.48
CA PRO A 19 11.07 0.88 -55.04
C PRO A 19 9.93 1.86 -54.75
N LEU A 20 8.79 1.31 -54.34
CA LEU A 20 7.71 2.09 -53.74
C LEU A 20 8.37 2.87 -52.60
N LEU A 21 8.37 4.20 -52.71
CA LEU A 21 8.57 5.11 -51.60
C LEU A 21 7.66 4.62 -50.47
N ARG A 22 8.22 3.94 -49.47
CA ARG A 22 7.50 3.65 -48.24
C ARG A 22 7.02 5.02 -47.72
N PRO A 23 5.72 5.19 -47.43
CA PRO A 23 5.32 6.38 -46.69
C PRO A 23 6.18 6.46 -45.42
N PRO A 24 6.62 7.66 -44.99
CA PRO A 24 7.39 7.79 -43.76
C PRO A 24 6.62 7.11 -42.64
N SER A 25 7.28 6.21 -41.91
CA SER A 25 6.66 5.53 -40.77
C SER A 25 6.13 6.58 -39.79
N LYS A 26 4.85 6.47 -39.39
CA LYS A 26 4.29 7.29 -38.31
C LYS A 26 5.26 7.23 -37.10
N PRO A 27 5.55 8.38 -36.44
CA PRO A 27 6.42 8.38 -35.27
C PRO A 27 5.81 7.51 -34.16
N PHE A 28 6.68 6.90 -33.35
CA PHE A 28 6.26 6.06 -32.23
C PHE A 28 5.61 6.92 -31.14
N ILE A 29 4.38 6.59 -30.74
CA ILE A 29 3.62 7.40 -29.79
C ILE A 29 4.08 7.07 -28.36
N THR A 30 4.45 8.09 -27.58
CA THR A 30 4.91 7.92 -26.20
C THR A 30 4.29 8.94 -25.26
N GLY A 31 4.04 8.54 -24.02
CA GLY A 31 3.61 9.46 -22.97
C GLY A 31 2.68 8.84 -21.95
N ILE A 32 1.70 9.60 -21.50
CA ILE A 32 0.85 9.28 -20.35
C ILE A 32 -0.63 9.38 -20.72
N ILE A 33 -1.42 8.45 -20.21
CA ILE A 33 -2.86 8.54 -20.16
C ILE A 33 -3.29 8.70 -18.70
N GLU A 34 -3.99 9.79 -18.38
CA GLU A 34 -4.68 9.94 -17.09
C GLU A 34 -5.99 9.15 -17.22
N GLY A 35 -5.93 7.82 -17.06
CA GLY A 35 -7.01 6.90 -17.42
C GLY A 35 -7.60 6.09 -16.27
N PHE A 36 -7.17 6.38 -15.04
CA PHE A 36 -7.52 5.67 -13.81
C PHE A 36 -8.85 6.13 -13.19
N TYR A 37 -9.38 5.30 -12.28
CA TYR A 37 -10.48 5.65 -11.36
C TYR A 37 -9.96 6.38 -10.11
N GLY A 38 -10.81 7.19 -9.48
CA GLY A 38 -10.46 8.03 -8.34
C GLY A 38 -10.26 9.51 -8.71
N THR A 39 -9.83 10.31 -7.74
CA THR A 39 -9.66 11.76 -7.88
C THR A 39 -8.76 12.12 -9.07
N PRO A 40 -9.27 12.86 -10.08
CA PRO A 40 -8.47 13.30 -11.21
C PRO A 40 -7.33 14.22 -10.77
N TRP A 41 -6.25 14.28 -11.56
CA TRP A 41 -5.17 15.22 -11.28
C TRP A 41 -5.63 16.67 -11.40
N SER A 42 -5.10 17.52 -10.54
CA SER A 42 -5.35 18.96 -10.60
C SER A 42 -4.70 19.59 -11.84
N GLN A 43 -5.19 20.78 -12.21
CA GLN A 43 -4.60 21.64 -13.23
C GLN A 43 -3.08 21.85 -13.06
N SER A 44 -2.62 22.12 -11.84
CA SER A 44 -1.20 22.34 -11.54
C SER A 44 -0.37 21.09 -11.79
N GLN A 45 -0.85 19.92 -11.35
CA GLN A 45 -0.22 18.62 -11.60
C GLN A 45 -0.15 18.31 -13.10
N ARG A 46 -1.23 18.53 -13.86
CA ARG A 46 -1.25 18.33 -15.32
C ARG A 46 -0.24 19.23 -16.04
N ARG A 47 -0.13 20.51 -15.68
CA ARG A 47 0.92 21.39 -16.25
C ARG A 47 2.33 20.90 -15.90
N ASP A 48 2.53 20.44 -14.67
CA ASP A 48 3.81 19.91 -14.26
C ASP A 48 4.17 18.64 -15.04
N LEU A 49 3.20 17.74 -15.24
CA LEU A 49 3.32 16.57 -16.09
C LEU A 49 3.75 16.93 -17.50
N LEU A 50 3.03 17.84 -18.17
CA LEU A 50 3.33 18.25 -19.54
C LEU A 50 4.77 18.76 -19.68
N ARG A 51 5.26 19.51 -18.67
CA ARG A 51 6.65 19.97 -18.62
C ARG A 51 7.62 18.80 -18.51
N VAL A 52 7.34 17.83 -17.63
CA VAL A 52 8.16 16.64 -17.44
C VAL A 52 8.20 15.80 -18.73
N LEU A 53 7.05 15.56 -19.37
CA LEU A 53 6.96 14.84 -20.64
C LEU A 53 7.83 15.50 -21.72
N SER A 54 7.72 16.83 -21.87
CA SER A 54 8.51 17.60 -22.82
C SER A 54 10.01 17.52 -22.53
N GLN A 55 10.42 17.65 -21.27
CA GLN A 55 11.82 17.50 -20.83
C GLN A 55 12.38 16.10 -21.06
N GLN A 56 11.53 15.07 -21.00
CA GLN A 56 11.91 13.68 -21.27
C GLN A 56 11.80 13.30 -22.76
N GLY A 57 11.32 14.20 -23.63
CA GLY A 57 11.13 13.93 -25.06
C GLY A 57 9.95 12.99 -25.36
N LEU A 58 9.01 12.82 -24.41
CA LEU A 58 7.75 12.10 -24.62
C LEU A 58 6.74 13.03 -25.30
N THR A 59 5.80 12.47 -26.06
CA THR A 59 5.07 13.24 -27.09
C THR A 59 3.59 13.45 -26.80
N THR A 60 2.98 12.71 -25.90
CA THR A 60 1.51 12.60 -25.85
C THR A 60 0.97 12.58 -24.42
N TYR A 61 -0.13 13.31 -24.22
CA TYR A 61 -0.92 13.29 -23.00
C TYR A 61 -2.38 13.05 -23.36
N VAL A 62 -2.98 12.00 -22.80
CA VAL A 62 -4.40 11.68 -22.99
C VAL A 62 -5.19 12.03 -21.74
N TYR A 63 -6.13 12.96 -21.88
CA TYR A 63 -7.11 13.32 -20.86
C TYR A 63 -8.25 12.30 -20.88
N ALA A 64 -8.22 11.33 -19.97
CA ALA A 64 -9.26 10.30 -19.83
C ALA A 64 -9.66 9.96 -18.37
N PRO A 65 -9.69 10.93 -17.42
CA PRO A 65 -9.94 10.61 -16.02
C PRO A 65 -11.36 10.06 -15.84
N LYS A 66 -11.49 8.85 -15.31
CA LYS A 66 -12.77 8.12 -15.25
C LYS A 66 -13.83 8.85 -14.41
N ASP A 67 -13.39 9.56 -13.36
CA ASP A 67 -14.25 10.25 -12.41
C ASP A 67 -14.44 11.75 -12.71
N ASP A 68 -13.90 12.27 -13.82
CA ASP A 68 -14.44 13.50 -14.38
C ASP A 68 -15.87 13.22 -14.86
N VAL A 69 -16.83 13.80 -14.15
CA VAL A 69 -18.26 13.63 -14.39
C VAL A 69 -18.62 13.88 -15.85
N LYS A 70 -18.07 14.92 -16.48
CA LYS A 70 -18.39 15.29 -17.88
C LYS A 70 -17.57 14.52 -18.92
N HIS A 71 -16.58 13.74 -18.49
CA HIS A 71 -15.85 12.80 -19.35
C HIS A 71 -16.62 11.48 -19.55
N ARG A 72 -17.25 10.96 -18.48
CA ARG A 72 -17.90 9.63 -18.49
C ARG A 72 -19.36 9.63 -18.03
N LYS A 73 -19.67 10.05 -16.81
CA LYS A 73 -21.02 9.90 -16.21
C LYS A 73 -22.10 10.78 -16.85
N GLU A 74 -21.78 12.05 -17.08
CA GLU A 74 -22.63 13.07 -17.70
C GLU A 74 -22.02 13.52 -19.04
N TRP A 75 -21.54 12.56 -19.83
CA TRP A 75 -20.81 12.82 -21.08
C TRP A 75 -21.58 13.68 -22.09
N ARG A 76 -22.92 13.69 -22.03
CA ARG A 76 -23.81 14.51 -22.87
C ARG A 76 -23.70 16.00 -22.57
N GLU A 77 -23.37 16.36 -21.34
CA GLU A 77 -23.28 17.74 -20.90
C GLU A 77 -21.99 18.40 -21.40
N LYS A 78 -22.10 19.64 -21.89
CA LYS A 78 -20.94 20.43 -22.28
C LYS A 78 -20.18 20.93 -21.06
N TYR A 79 -18.89 21.21 -21.25
CA TYR A 79 -18.16 21.97 -20.24
C TYR A 79 -18.75 23.38 -20.13
N GLY A 80 -18.91 23.88 -18.91
CA GLY A 80 -19.27 25.26 -18.65
C GLY A 80 -18.15 26.21 -19.06
N THR A 81 -18.41 27.51 -19.01
CA THR A 81 -17.45 28.52 -19.46
C THR A 81 -16.11 28.44 -18.70
N GLU A 82 -16.16 28.26 -17.38
CA GLU A 82 -14.97 28.19 -16.53
C GLU A 82 -14.15 26.92 -16.80
N GLU A 83 -14.80 25.74 -16.77
CA GLU A 83 -14.17 24.45 -17.09
C GLU A 83 -13.55 24.44 -18.52
N ALA A 84 -14.24 25.04 -19.49
CA ALA A 84 -13.73 25.12 -20.86
C ALA A 84 -12.52 26.05 -20.97
N ALA A 85 -12.51 27.19 -20.27
CA ALA A 85 -11.36 28.10 -20.22
C ALA A 85 -10.15 27.44 -19.53
N GLU A 86 -10.41 26.65 -18.49
CA GLU A 86 -9.44 25.82 -17.82
C GLU A 86 -8.80 24.78 -18.76
N LEU A 87 -9.62 24.03 -19.51
CA LEU A 87 -9.13 23.07 -20.51
C LEU A 87 -8.39 23.77 -21.65
N GLN A 88 -8.88 24.92 -22.11
CA GLN A 88 -8.20 25.73 -23.14
C GLN A 88 -6.78 26.10 -22.71
N THR A 89 -6.63 26.60 -21.49
CA THR A 89 -5.32 26.96 -20.92
C THR A 89 -4.37 25.77 -20.91
N LEU A 90 -4.87 24.58 -20.55
CA LEU A 90 -4.07 23.36 -20.53
C LEU A 90 -3.68 22.89 -21.95
N ILE A 91 -4.61 22.96 -22.90
CA ILE A 91 -4.38 22.62 -24.32
C ILE A 91 -3.31 23.55 -24.93
N GLU A 92 -3.43 24.86 -24.70
CA GLU A 92 -2.47 25.86 -25.18
C GLU A 92 -1.08 25.62 -24.57
N TYR A 93 -1.02 25.29 -23.28
CA TYR A 93 0.23 24.96 -22.61
C TYR A 93 0.88 23.68 -23.18
N ALA A 94 0.10 22.62 -23.42
CA ALA A 94 0.58 21.39 -24.07
C ALA A 94 1.16 21.68 -25.45
N LYS A 95 0.47 22.50 -26.26
CA LYS A 95 0.96 22.96 -27.57
C LYS A 95 2.28 23.71 -27.47
N SER A 96 2.43 24.62 -26.49
CA SER A 96 3.68 25.37 -26.29
C SER A 96 4.89 24.48 -25.97
N LEU A 97 4.64 23.27 -25.45
CA LEU A 97 5.63 22.27 -25.09
C LEU A 97 5.83 21.17 -26.15
N ASN A 98 5.16 21.29 -27.31
CA ASN A 98 5.08 20.27 -28.36
C ASN A 98 4.52 18.92 -27.87
N ILE A 99 3.62 18.94 -26.89
CA ILE A 99 2.90 17.76 -26.43
C ILE A 99 1.55 17.67 -27.13
N ASN A 100 1.29 16.52 -27.75
CA ASN A 100 -0.02 16.20 -28.31
C ASN A 100 -1.02 15.97 -27.17
N PHE A 101 -1.90 16.95 -26.95
CA PHE A 101 -3.04 16.83 -26.04
C PHE A 101 -4.19 16.10 -26.73
N VAL A 102 -4.62 14.99 -26.15
CA VAL A 102 -5.74 14.18 -26.65
C VAL A 102 -6.90 14.28 -25.68
N TYR A 103 -8.05 14.78 -26.12
CA TYR A 103 -9.28 14.74 -25.33
C TYR A 103 -10.01 13.41 -25.57
N ALA A 104 -10.18 12.61 -24.52
CA ALA A 104 -11.02 11.41 -24.59
C ALA A 104 -12.44 11.69 -24.08
N LEU A 105 -13.41 10.95 -24.62
CA LEU A 105 -14.80 10.89 -24.13
C LEU A 105 -15.22 9.42 -23.98
N SER A 106 -15.91 9.11 -22.87
CA SER A 106 -16.35 7.75 -22.52
C SER A 106 -17.88 7.64 -22.49
N PRO A 107 -18.58 7.63 -23.64
CA PRO A 107 -20.04 7.63 -23.67
C PRO A 107 -20.68 6.25 -23.44
N GLY A 108 -19.88 5.19 -23.38
CA GLY A 108 -20.37 3.81 -23.51
C GLY A 108 -21.31 3.30 -22.41
N MET A 109 -21.39 3.98 -21.25
CA MET A 109 -22.21 3.53 -20.10
C MET A 109 -23.71 3.54 -20.41
N ASP A 110 -24.20 4.54 -21.13
CA ASP A 110 -25.64 4.74 -21.36
C ASP A 110 -25.96 5.37 -22.72
N ILE A 111 -25.03 5.35 -23.67
CA ILE A 111 -25.28 5.81 -25.04
C ILE A 111 -26.31 4.91 -25.75
N GLU A 112 -27.31 5.53 -26.38
CA GLU A 112 -28.19 4.87 -27.35
C GLU A 112 -27.69 5.23 -28.77
N TYR A 113 -27.03 4.29 -29.45
CA TYR A 113 -26.32 4.54 -30.71
C TYR A 113 -27.24 4.97 -31.87
N SER A 114 -28.49 4.53 -31.84
CA SER A 114 -29.57 4.82 -32.82
C SER A 114 -30.25 6.17 -32.56
N LYS A 115 -30.05 6.75 -31.37
CA LYS A 115 -30.70 7.97 -30.94
C LYS A 115 -29.91 9.19 -31.43
N VAL A 116 -30.50 9.91 -32.37
CA VAL A 116 -29.90 11.13 -32.96
C VAL A 116 -29.45 12.14 -31.90
N LYS A 117 -30.21 12.28 -30.79
CA LYS A 117 -29.87 13.20 -29.70
C LYS A 117 -28.53 12.85 -29.04
N ASP A 118 -28.26 11.56 -28.82
CA ASP A 118 -27.05 11.09 -28.16
C ASP A 118 -25.84 11.25 -29.07
N ILE A 119 -25.97 10.87 -30.34
CA ILE A 119 -24.92 11.10 -31.34
C ILE A 119 -24.65 12.60 -31.51
N SER A 120 -25.69 13.44 -31.56
CA SER A 120 -25.52 14.91 -31.60
C SER A 120 -24.80 15.44 -30.36
N ALA A 121 -25.02 14.86 -29.18
CA ALA A 121 -24.35 15.27 -27.95
C ALA A 121 -22.85 14.94 -27.98
N VAL A 122 -22.46 13.72 -28.41
CA VAL A 122 -21.06 13.33 -28.61
C VAL A 122 -20.37 14.34 -29.53
N LYS A 123 -20.98 14.56 -30.70
CA LYS A 123 -20.46 15.46 -31.73
C LYS A 123 -20.32 16.90 -31.24
N ALA A 124 -21.34 17.42 -30.54
CA ALA A 124 -21.35 18.77 -30.03
C ALA A 124 -20.33 18.98 -28.90
N LYS A 125 -20.03 17.94 -28.11
CA LYS A 125 -18.98 17.96 -27.09
C LYS A 125 -17.60 18.00 -27.75
N LEU A 126 -17.31 17.10 -28.68
CA LEU A 126 -16.02 17.10 -29.39
C LEU A 126 -15.78 18.41 -30.15
N GLU A 127 -16.81 18.97 -30.78
CA GLU A 127 -16.71 20.27 -31.46
C GLU A 127 -16.45 21.44 -30.50
N GLN A 128 -17.00 21.39 -29.27
CA GLN A 128 -16.66 22.37 -28.23
C GLN A 128 -15.15 22.34 -27.93
N LEU A 129 -14.57 21.15 -27.71
CA LEU A 129 -13.15 21.02 -27.42
C LEU A 129 -12.27 21.40 -28.61
N LYS A 130 -12.73 21.10 -29.84
CA LYS A 130 -12.08 21.58 -31.07
C LYS A 130 -12.07 23.11 -31.17
N SER A 131 -13.17 23.77 -30.80
CA SER A 131 -13.28 25.23 -30.88
C SER A 131 -12.34 25.98 -29.92
N ILE A 132 -11.93 25.33 -28.83
CA ILE A 132 -10.93 25.85 -27.88
C ILE A 132 -9.51 25.34 -28.18
N GLY A 133 -9.30 24.74 -29.36
CA GLY A 133 -7.98 24.40 -29.87
C GLY A 133 -7.55 22.95 -29.70
N CYS A 134 -8.39 22.02 -29.22
CA CYS A 134 -8.02 20.61 -29.21
C CYS A 134 -7.98 20.04 -30.64
N GLU A 135 -6.92 19.31 -30.99
CA GLU A 135 -6.70 18.78 -32.35
C GLU A 135 -6.77 17.25 -32.44
N SER A 136 -6.71 16.57 -31.30
CA SER A 136 -6.64 15.10 -31.19
C SER A 136 -7.70 14.59 -30.23
N PHE A 137 -8.40 13.53 -30.59
CA PHE A 137 -9.57 13.04 -29.85
C PHE A 137 -9.56 11.53 -29.66
N ALA A 138 -10.25 11.05 -28.63
CA ALA A 138 -10.47 9.63 -28.41
C ALA A 138 -11.93 9.32 -28.01
N LEU A 139 -12.43 8.18 -28.46
CA LEU A 139 -13.69 7.61 -27.97
C LEU A 139 -13.43 6.28 -27.28
N LEU A 140 -13.82 6.17 -26.02
CA LEU A 140 -13.52 5.03 -25.16
C LEU A 140 -14.78 4.22 -24.84
N PHE A 141 -14.71 2.92 -25.06
CA PHE A 141 -15.77 1.97 -24.76
C PHE A 141 -15.27 0.84 -23.84
N ASP A 142 -14.31 1.16 -22.97
CA ASP A 142 -13.78 0.30 -21.92
C ASP A 142 -14.72 0.20 -20.71
N ASP A 143 -14.75 -0.98 -20.09
CA ASP A 143 -15.52 -1.30 -18.87
C ASP A 143 -17.02 -0.99 -18.99
N ILE A 144 -17.62 -1.47 -20.09
CA ILE A 144 -19.06 -1.43 -20.35
C ILE A 144 -19.60 -2.82 -20.70
N GLU A 145 -20.91 -3.00 -20.61
CA GLU A 145 -21.59 -4.21 -21.06
C GLU A 145 -21.73 -4.27 -22.59
N TYR A 146 -21.89 -5.48 -23.14
CA TYR A 146 -22.16 -5.70 -24.58
C TYR A 146 -23.60 -5.39 -24.97
N LYS A 147 -24.44 -4.97 -24.02
CA LYS A 147 -25.88 -4.94 -24.21
C LYS A 147 -26.28 -3.71 -25.03
N LEU A 148 -26.88 -3.96 -26.19
CA LEU A 148 -27.57 -2.95 -26.98
C LEU A 148 -29.02 -2.79 -26.51
N THR A 149 -29.60 -1.61 -26.77
CA THR A 149 -31.05 -1.44 -26.72
C THR A 149 -31.70 -2.15 -27.91
N ASP A 150 -33.01 -2.44 -27.84
CA ASP A 150 -33.74 -3.07 -28.96
C ASP A 150 -33.66 -2.24 -30.25
N ALA A 151 -33.63 -0.90 -30.12
CA ALA A 151 -33.48 0.01 -31.24
C ALA A 151 -32.08 -0.05 -31.86
N ASP A 152 -31.04 -0.11 -31.02
CA ASP A 152 -29.65 -0.25 -31.49
C ASP A 152 -29.42 -1.61 -32.15
N GLU A 153 -29.98 -2.68 -31.58
CA GLU A 153 -29.89 -4.03 -32.12
C GLU A 153 -30.55 -4.08 -33.51
N LEU A 154 -31.74 -3.48 -33.66
CA LEU A 154 -32.43 -3.41 -34.95
C LEU A 154 -31.63 -2.64 -36.02
N GLN A 155 -30.92 -1.59 -35.62
CA GLN A 155 -30.20 -0.72 -36.56
C GLN A 155 -28.79 -1.24 -36.91
N PHE A 156 -28.05 -1.78 -35.94
CA PHE A 156 -26.62 -2.11 -36.09
C PHE A 156 -26.33 -3.61 -36.02
N GLY A 157 -27.19 -4.40 -35.37
CA GLY A 157 -27.08 -5.85 -35.19
C GLY A 157 -25.87 -6.34 -34.39
N SER A 158 -24.99 -5.45 -33.94
CA SER A 158 -23.91 -5.78 -33.00
C SER A 158 -23.32 -4.51 -32.36
N PRO A 159 -22.76 -4.61 -31.13
CA PRO A 159 -22.07 -3.50 -30.49
C PRO A 159 -20.89 -2.95 -31.31
N ALA A 160 -20.13 -3.83 -31.98
CA ALA A 160 -19.00 -3.41 -32.80
C ALA A 160 -19.43 -2.53 -33.98
N ASN A 161 -20.52 -2.89 -34.67
CA ASN A 161 -21.06 -2.07 -35.75
C ASN A 161 -21.54 -0.71 -35.25
N ALA A 162 -22.23 -0.69 -34.11
CA ALA A 162 -22.74 0.53 -33.51
C ALA A 162 -21.60 1.49 -33.13
N GLN A 163 -20.58 0.98 -32.43
CA GLN A 163 -19.40 1.75 -32.05
C GLN A 163 -18.63 2.25 -33.28
N VAL A 164 -18.32 1.38 -34.25
CA VAL A 164 -17.60 1.77 -35.48
C VAL A 164 -18.36 2.87 -36.23
N ALA A 165 -19.69 2.77 -36.33
CA ALA A 165 -20.50 3.76 -37.01
C ALA A 165 -20.35 5.14 -36.35
N VAL A 166 -20.50 5.21 -35.03
CA VAL A 166 -20.36 6.47 -34.27
C VAL A 166 -18.94 7.03 -34.34
N VAL A 167 -17.93 6.18 -34.19
CA VAL A 167 -16.53 6.62 -34.19
C VAL A 167 -16.11 7.14 -35.56
N ASN A 168 -16.43 6.42 -36.64
CA ASN A 168 -16.11 6.88 -38.01
C ASN A 168 -16.84 8.18 -38.38
N ASP A 169 -18.09 8.33 -37.94
CA ASP A 169 -18.88 9.54 -38.15
C ASP A 169 -18.28 10.75 -37.41
N CYS A 170 -17.89 10.58 -36.14
CA CYS A 170 -17.17 11.61 -35.38
C CYS A 170 -15.82 11.98 -36.01
N TYR A 171 -15.03 10.97 -36.41
CA TYR A 171 -13.75 11.17 -37.09
C TYR A 171 -13.90 12.01 -38.37
N THR A 172 -14.91 11.68 -39.18
CA THR A 172 -15.19 12.40 -40.43
C THR A 172 -15.64 13.84 -40.16
N GLN A 173 -16.58 14.05 -39.22
CA GLN A 173 -17.06 15.39 -38.86
C GLN A 173 -15.94 16.30 -38.36
N LEU A 174 -15.00 15.76 -37.59
CA LEU A 174 -13.86 16.52 -37.08
C LEU A 174 -12.83 16.86 -38.15
N ASN A 175 -13.10 16.54 -39.43
CA ASN A 175 -12.25 16.71 -40.60
C ASN A 175 -11.04 15.76 -40.62
N SER A 176 -11.23 14.52 -40.17
CA SER A 176 -10.20 13.46 -40.20
C SER A 176 -8.88 13.92 -39.55
N PRO A 177 -8.87 14.23 -38.24
CA PRO A 177 -7.70 14.75 -37.55
C PRO A 177 -6.49 13.79 -37.69
N ALA A 178 -5.29 14.35 -37.56
CA ALA A 178 -4.05 13.59 -37.70
C ALA A 178 -3.91 12.45 -36.67
N HIS A 179 -4.52 12.63 -35.49
CA HIS A 179 -4.58 11.65 -34.41
C HIS A 179 -6.01 11.49 -33.94
N PHE A 180 -6.51 10.26 -33.94
CA PHE A 180 -7.80 9.91 -33.37
C PHE A 180 -7.74 8.50 -32.82
N TYR A 181 -8.18 8.31 -31.58
CA TYR A 181 -8.00 7.06 -30.86
C TYR A 181 -9.35 6.40 -30.54
N PHE A 182 -9.33 5.08 -30.45
CA PHE A 182 -10.48 4.26 -30.07
C PHE A 182 -10.06 3.23 -29.02
N CYS A 183 -10.78 3.16 -27.91
CA CYS A 183 -10.65 2.03 -26.97
C CYS A 183 -11.81 1.05 -27.18
N PRO A 184 -11.55 -0.19 -27.62
CA PRO A 184 -12.59 -1.22 -27.73
C PRO A 184 -13.08 -1.68 -26.35
N THR A 185 -14.27 -2.30 -26.31
CA THR A 185 -14.78 -2.99 -25.13
C THR A 185 -13.96 -4.25 -24.83
N GLU A 186 -13.55 -4.97 -25.87
CA GLU A 186 -12.54 -6.02 -25.79
C GLU A 186 -11.16 -5.39 -25.93
N TYR A 187 -10.60 -4.80 -24.86
CA TYR A 187 -9.31 -4.09 -24.92
C TYR A 187 -8.08 -4.90 -24.51
N CYS A 188 -8.27 -6.17 -24.17
CA CYS A 188 -7.19 -7.12 -23.85
C CYS A 188 -7.57 -8.54 -24.30
N SER A 189 -6.60 -9.46 -24.31
CA SER A 189 -6.84 -10.82 -24.82
C SER A 189 -7.82 -11.61 -23.97
N THR A 190 -7.79 -11.49 -22.64
CA THR A 190 -8.73 -12.17 -21.73
C THR A 190 -10.17 -11.66 -21.85
N ARG A 191 -10.37 -10.46 -22.39
CA ARG A 191 -11.71 -9.92 -22.66
C ARG A 191 -12.27 -10.34 -24.01
N ALA A 192 -11.44 -10.84 -24.92
CA ALA A 192 -11.87 -11.23 -26.26
C ALA A 192 -12.72 -12.50 -26.26
N LYS A 193 -13.89 -12.47 -26.90
CA LYS A 193 -14.85 -13.59 -26.88
C LYS A 193 -15.12 -14.18 -28.26
N PRO A 194 -15.02 -15.52 -28.46
CA PRO A 194 -14.61 -16.53 -27.48
C PRO A 194 -13.09 -16.57 -27.25
N THR A 195 -12.31 -16.13 -28.24
CA THR A 195 -10.85 -15.98 -28.17
C THR A 195 -10.42 -14.75 -28.97
N LEU A 196 -9.16 -14.34 -28.82
CA LEU A 196 -8.58 -13.21 -29.56
C LEU A 196 -8.76 -13.33 -31.07
N GLN A 197 -8.44 -14.49 -31.66
CA GLN A 197 -8.50 -14.71 -33.11
C GLN A 197 -9.95 -14.90 -33.60
N GLU A 198 -10.81 -15.43 -32.73
CA GLU A 198 -12.18 -15.82 -33.08
C GLU A 198 -13.23 -14.75 -32.76
N SER A 199 -12.85 -13.63 -32.15
CA SER A 199 -13.77 -12.57 -31.79
C SER A 199 -14.34 -11.86 -33.03
N ASP A 200 -15.66 -11.97 -33.23
CA ASP A 200 -16.40 -11.20 -34.23
C ASP A 200 -16.39 -9.69 -33.95
N TYR A 201 -16.37 -9.31 -32.67
CA TYR A 201 -16.31 -7.92 -32.24
C TYR A 201 -15.01 -7.26 -32.77
N LEU A 202 -13.84 -7.78 -32.39
CA LEU A 202 -12.54 -7.27 -32.83
C LEU A 202 -12.31 -7.37 -34.34
N ARG A 203 -12.79 -8.44 -35.01
CA ARG A 203 -12.74 -8.53 -36.48
C ARG A 203 -13.54 -7.41 -37.13
N THR A 204 -14.74 -7.12 -36.62
CA THR A 204 -15.57 -6.02 -37.11
C THR A 204 -14.88 -4.67 -36.94
N ILE A 205 -14.24 -4.44 -35.78
CA ILE A 205 -13.41 -3.24 -35.56
C ILE A 205 -12.26 -3.18 -36.59
N GLY A 206 -11.52 -4.28 -36.77
CA GLY A 206 -10.41 -4.36 -37.72
C GLY A 206 -10.83 -4.07 -39.17
N ASP A 207 -11.98 -4.61 -39.57
CA ASP A 207 -12.52 -4.51 -40.93
C ASP A 207 -13.16 -3.16 -41.26
N ARG A 208 -13.83 -2.54 -40.28
CA ARG A 208 -14.76 -1.41 -40.54
C ARG A 208 -14.32 -0.10 -39.90
N LEU A 209 -13.49 -0.11 -38.86
CA LEU A 209 -12.97 1.13 -38.28
C LEU A 209 -12.01 1.81 -39.28
N HIS A 210 -12.12 3.13 -39.44
CA HIS A 210 -11.33 3.89 -40.40
C HIS A 210 -9.82 3.67 -40.13
N PRO A 211 -8.99 3.41 -41.17
CA PRO A 211 -7.57 3.08 -40.99
C PRO A 211 -6.70 4.21 -40.42
N GLY A 212 -7.21 5.45 -40.43
CA GLY A 212 -6.58 6.60 -39.79
C GLY A 212 -6.73 6.64 -38.26
N ILE A 213 -7.55 5.76 -37.67
CA ILE A 213 -7.83 5.72 -36.22
C ILE A 213 -6.89 4.71 -35.55
N GLU A 214 -6.18 5.15 -34.51
CA GLU A 214 -5.39 4.30 -33.64
C GLU A 214 -6.27 3.54 -32.63
N ILE A 215 -5.90 2.30 -32.29
CA ILE A 215 -6.68 1.45 -31.37
C ILE A 215 -5.86 1.16 -30.11
N PHE A 216 -6.41 1.50 -28.95
CA PHE A 216 -5.82 1.16 -27.66
C PHE A 216 -5.91 -0.35 -27.38
N TRP A 217 -4.88 -0.88 -26.71
CA TRP A 217 -4.79 -2.28 -26.32
C TRP A 217 -3.93 -2.42 -25.06
N THR A 218 -4.36 -3.18 -24.06
CA THR A 218 -3.57 -3.32 -22.81
C THR A 218 -2.65 -4.53 -22.81
N GLY A 219 -2.78 -5.44 -23.78
CA GLY A 219 -1.97 -6.65 -23.89
C GLY A 219 -2.76 -7.95 -23.66
N PRO A 220 -2.12 -9.01 -23.13
CA PRO A 220 -2.82 -10.26 -22.85
C PRO A 220 -3.84 -10.14 -21.70
N LEU A 221 -3.59 -9.24 -20.75
CA LEU A 221 -4.38 -8.97 -19.54
C LEU A 221 -4.68 -7.47 -19.44
N VAL A 222 -5.50 -7.05 -18.47
CA VAL A 222 -5.64 -5.60 -18.20
C VAL A 222 -4.33 -5.02 -17.64
N VAL A 223 -3.68 -5.76 -16.75
CA VAL A 223 -2.37 -5.45 -16.16
C VAL A 223 -1.44 -6.64 -16.43
N PRO A 224 -0.78 -6.70 -17.61
CA PRO A 224 0.08 -7.84 -17.94
C PRO A 224 1.50 -7.67 -17.38
N GLU A 225 2.04 -8.74 -16.81
CA GLU A 225 3.45 -8.82 -16.40
C GLU A 225 4.37 -8.62 -17.61
N ASN A 226 4.06 -9.28 -18.73
CA ASN A 226 4.82 -9.20 -19.95
C ASN A 226 3.91 -8.91 -21.16
N ILE A 227 4.37 -8.06 -22.07
CA ILE A 227 3.78 -7.87 -23.39
C ILE A 227 4.83 -8.25 -24.42
N SER A 228 4.63 -9.40 -25.08
CA SER A 228 5.55 -9.91 -26.10
C SER A 228 5.20 -9.40 -27.50
N GLU A 229 6.17 -9.49 -28.42
CA GLU A 229 5.95 -9.25 -29.84
C GLU A 229 4.85 -10.14 -30.41
N ASP A 230 4.79 -11.42 -30.01
CA ASP A 230 3.76 -12.35 -30.45
C ASP A 230 2.36 -11.87 -30.02
N ASN A 231 2.22 -11.31 -28.81
CA ASN A 231 0.96 -10.71 -28.38
C ASN A 231 0.53 -9.56 -29.29
N CYS A 232 1.45 -8.64 -29.61
CA CYS A 232 1.16 -7.51 -30.50
C CYS A 232 0.91 -7.92 -31.95
N ARG A 233 1.66 -8.89 -32.49
CA ARG A 233 1.43 -9.45 -33.82
C ARG A 233 0.07 -10.12 -33.92
N ALA A 234 -0.31 -10.92 -32.93
CA ALA A 234 -1.59 -11.61 -32.91
C ALA A 234 -2.78 -10.65 -32.98
N ILE A 235 -2.83 -9.63 -32.10
CA ILE A 235 -3.89 -8.62 -32.16
C ILE A 235 -3.78 -7.75 -33.41
N GLY A 236 -2.57 -7.43 -33.87
CA GLY A 236 -2.34 -6.63 -35.06
C GLY A 236 -2.89 -7.25 -36.35
N MET A 237 -2.90 -8.59 -36.43
CA MET A 237 -3.55 -9.33 -37.53
C MET A 237 -5.08 -9.18 -37.50
N VAL A 238 -5.69 -9.22 -36.31
CA VAL A 238 -7.15 -9.09 -36.14
C VAL A 238 -7.60 -7.65 -36.38
N LEU A 239 -6.90 -6.68 -35.80
CA LEU A 239 -7.20 -5.26 -35.96
C LEU A 239 -6.77 -4.69 -37.31
N LYS A 240 -5.95 -5.43 -38.09
CA LYS A 240 -5.36 -5.01 -39.37
C LYS A 240 -4.50 -3.74 -39.27
N ARG A 241 -3.96 -3.46 -38.08
CA ARG A 241 -3.07 -2.33 -37.76
C ARG A 241 -2.33 -2.62 -36.46
N LYS A 242 -1.18 -1.98 -36.25
CA LYS A 242 -0.44 -2.11 -34.99
C LYS A 242 -1.27 -1.52 -33.83
N PRO A 243 -1.37 -2.22 -32.69
CA PRO A 243 -2.05 -1.67 -31.51
C PRO A 243 -1.25 -0.51 -30.90
N LEU A 244 -1.92 0.44 -30.27
CA LEU A 244 -1.32 1.43 -29.38
C LEU A 244 -1.46 0.93 -27.94
N ILE A 245 -0.35 0.71 -27.24
CA ILE A 245 -0.42 0.11 -25.91
C ILE A 245 -0.91 1.14 -24.89
N TRP A 246 -2.02 0.83 -24.21
CA TRP A 246 -2.42 1.44 -22.94
C TRP A 246 -1.82 0.57 -21.85
N ASP A 247 -0.73 1.01 -21.23
CA ASP A 247 0.02 0.17 -20.31
C ASP A 247 -0.37 0.45 -18.85
N ASN A 248 -1.03 -0.52 -18.20
CA ASN A 248 -1.44 -0.43 -16.80
C ASN A 248 -0.41 -1.00 -15.82
N LEU A 249 0.86 -1.22 -16.22
CA LEU A 249 1.91 -1.73 -15.33
C LEU A 249 2.02 -0.97 -14.00
N TYR A 250 1.66 0.31 -13.98
CA TYR A 250 1.75 1.20 -12.83
C TYR A 250 0.40 1.67 -12.29
N ALA A 251 -0.72 1.22 -12.87
CA ALA A 251 -2.04 1.60 -12.38
C ALA A 251 -2.28 0.97 -10.99
N ASN A 252 -2.80 1.74 -10.04
CA ASN A 252 -3.11 1.28 -8.68
C ASN A 252 -4.53 1.64 -8.22
N ASP A 253 -5.39 2.11 -9.12
CA ASP A 253 -6.79 2.43 -8.85
C ASP A 253 -7.63 1.22 -8.41
N TYR A 254 -7.24 0.01 -8.83
CA TYR A 254 -7.87 -1.24 -8.41
C TYR A 254 -7.51 -1.67 -6.97
N ASP A 255 -6.46 -1.12 -6.36
CA ASP A 255 -6.06 -1.40 -4.98
C ASP A 255 -5.28 -0.23 -4.38
N THR A 256 -5.99 0.61 -3.63
CA THR A 256 -5.44 1.81 -2.95
C THR A 256 -4.41 1.48 -1.87
N LYS A 257 -4.24 0.20 -1.50
CA LYS A 257 -3.21 -0.27 -0.56
C LYS A 257 -1.84 -0.42 -1.22
N ARG A 258 -1.77 -0.30 -2.55
CA ARG A 258 -0.58 -0.51 -3.36
C ARG A 258 -0.19 0.77 -4.09
N MET A 259 1.11 0.89 -4.31
CA MET A 259 1.72 1.83 -5.25
C MET A 259 2.85 1.10 -5.97
N PHE A 260 3.26 1.62 -7.12
CA PHE A 260 4.25 0.98 -7.98
C PHE A 260 5.35 1.97 -8.34
N LEU A 261 6.51 1.77 -7.71
CA LEU A 261 7.70 2.63 -7.82
C LEU A 261 8.84 1.97 -8.59
N GLY A 262 8.70 0.70 -8.99
CA GLY A 262 9.71 -0.07 -9.72
C GLY A 262 9.98 0.42 -11.15
N PRO A 263 11.00 -0.14 -11.83
CA PRO A 263 11.35 0.24 -13.19
C PRO A 263 10.39 -0.31 -14.23
N PHE A 264 10.36 0.34 -15.39
CA PHE A 264 9.61 -0.16 -16.54
C PHE A 264 10.18 -1.52 -16.94
N LYS A 265 9.32 -2.55 -17.03
CA LYS A 265 9.74 -3.95 -17.19
C LYS A 265 8.70 -4.75 -17.98
N GLY A 266 9.16 -5.87 -18.57
CA GLY A 266 8.29 -6.85 -19.24
C GLY A 266 7.88 -6.48 -20.67
N ARG A 267 8.50 -5.44 -21.25
CA ARG A 267 8.32 -5.01 -22.64
C ARG A 267 9.70 -4.94 -23.28
N ALA A 268 10.06 -5.90 -24.14
CA ALA A 268 11.35 -5.90 -24.83
C ALA A 268 11.46 -4.69 -25.78
N GLN A 269 12.66 -4.13 -26.02
CA GLN A 269 12.80 -2.98 -26.93
C GLN A 269 12.32 -3.27 -28.35
N SER A 270 12.42 -4.52 -28.80
CA SER A 270 11.92 -5.00 -30.10
C SER A 270 10.40 -4.81 -30.27
N LEU A 271 9.65 -4.68 -29.17
CA LEU A 271 8.22 -4.40 -29.19
C LEU A 271 7.87 -3.11 -29.95
N LYS A 272 8.81 -2.14 -30.02
CA LYS A 272 8.66 -0.90 -30.80
C LYS A 272 8.35 -1.16 -32.28
N LYS A 273 8.70 -2.35 -32.80
CA LYS A 273 8.38 -2.77 -34.16
C LYS A 273 6.96 -3.29 -34.32
N GLU A 274 6.32 -3.76 -33.27
CA GLU A 274 5.03 -4.46 -33.34
C GLU A 274 3.85 -3.64 -32.81
N CYS A 275 4.10 -2.53 -32.10
CA CYS A 275 3.07 -1.58 -31.68
C CYS A 275 3.26 -0.19 -32.33
N ALA A 276 2.21 0.63 -32.27
CA ALA A 276 2.23 2.03 -32.73
C ALA A 276 2.83 2.99 -31.68
N GLY A 277 2.90 2.55 -30.42
CA GLY A 277 3.33 3.35 -29.30
C GLY A 277 3.01 2.69 -27.96
N ILE A 278 3.41 3.34 -26.87
CA ILE A 278 3.05 2.98 -25.49
C ILE A 278 2.69 4.26 -24.73
N LEU A 279 1.53 4.27 -24.10
CA LEU A 279 1.09 5.29 -23.15
C LEU A 279 0.91 4.63 -21.79
N LEU A 280 1.60 5.12 -20.76
CA LEU A 280 1.44 4.58 -19.41
C LEU A 280 0.19 5.15 -18.76
N ASN A 281 -0.61 4.28 -18.13
CA ASN A 281 -1.59 4.65 -17.11
C ASN A 281 -0.94 4.40 -15.74
N PRO A 282 -0.52 5.46 -15.03
CA PRO A 282 0.34 5.32 -13.85
C PRO A 282 -0.46 5.32 -12.55
N ASN A 283 0.22 5.51 -11.40
CA ASN A 283 -0.45 5.57 -10.09
C ASN A 283 -1.38 6.80 -10.03
N CYS A 284 -2.45 6.71 -9.26
CA CYS A 284 -3.37 7.85 -9.02
C CYS A 284 -2.64 9.02 -8.35
N GLN A 285 -1.76 8.73 -7.40
CA GLN A 285 -0.94 9.73 -6.69
C GLN A 285 0.12 10.31 -7.62
N PHE A 286 0.04 11.62 -7.89
CA PHE A 286 0.81 12.28 -8.93
C PHE A 286 2.33 12.19 -8.70
N ASP A 287 2.77 12.47 -7.47
CA ASP A 287 4.19 12.61 -7.15
C ASP A 287 4.93 11.27 -7.17
N LEU A 288 4.20 10.15 -7.14
CA LEU A 288 4.73 8.78 -7.19
C LEU A 288 5.15 8.33 -8.59
N ASN A 289 4.81 9.09 -9.64
CA ASN A 289 4.95 8.62 -11.02
C ASN A 289 6.29 8.97 -11.69
N ARG A 290 7.19 9.68 -11.00
CA ARG A 290 8.50 10.03 -11.54
C ARG A 290 9.36 8.82 -11.90
N PRO A 291 9.52 7.79 -11.04
CA PRO A 291 10.33 6.62 -11.40
C PRO A 291 9.81 5.89 -12.65
N ALA A 292 8.49 5.76 -12.77
CA ALA A 292 7.84 5.15 -13.92
C ALA A 292 8.14 5.93 -15.22
N ILE A 293 7.95 7.24 -15.21
CA ILE A 293 8.20 8.11 -16.38
C ILE A 293 9.68 8.07 -16.80
N LEU A 294 10.60 8.18 -15.83
CA LEU A 294 12.04 8.21 -16.11
C LEU A 294 12.54 6.87 -16.65
N SER A 295 12.12 5.76 -16.06
CA SER A 295 12.54 4.43 -16.52
C SER A 295 11.94 4.07 -17.89
N PHE A 296 10.68 4.45 -18.15
CA PHE A 296 10.08 4.32 -19.48
C PHE A 296 10.78 5.17 -20.53
N THR A 297 11.22 6.37 -20.17
CA THR A 297 12.00 7.24 -21.06
C THR A 297 13.34 6.60 -21.44
N GLU A 298 14.04 5.99 -20.48
CA GLU A 298 15.29 5.29 -20.75
C GLU A 298 15.07 4.05 -21.64
N TRP A 299 13.99 3.29 -21.40
CA TRP A 299 13.58 2.20 -22.29
C TRP A 299 13.29 2.68 -23.72
N TYR A 300 12.57 3.80 -23.85
CA TYR A 300 12.22 4.39 -25.15
C TYR A 300 13.46 4.85 -25.93
N ASN A 301 14.45 5.43 -25.25
CA ASN A 301 15.68 5.89 -25.89
C ASN A 301 16.72 4.78 -26.14
N ALA A 302 16.58 3.62 -25.51
CA ALA A 302 17.49 2.50 -25.71
C ALA A 302 17.34 1.84 -27.10
N GLU A 303 18.47 1.40 -27.65
CA GLU A 303 18.55 0.67 -28.91
C GLU A 303 18.13 -0.80 -28.74
N GLU A 304 17.77 -1.43 -29.86
CA GLU A 304 17.41 -2.85 -29.92
C GLU A 304 18.65 -3.75 -29.90
N GLU A 305 18.49 -4.97 -29.39
CA GLU A 305 19.51 -6.01 -29.45
C GLU A 305 19.72 -6.47 -30.90
N VAL A 306 20.91 -6.23 -31.47
CA VAL A 306 21.32 -6.88 -32.72
C VAL A 306 21.83 -8.27 -32.36
N SER A 307 21.12 -9.31 -32.77
CA SER A 307 21.61 -10.69 -32.60
C SER A 307 22.85 -10.91 -33.48
N TYR A 308 24.04 -10.66 -32.93
CA TYR A 308 25.26 -11.12 -33.57
C TYR A 308 25.35 -12.63 -33.35
N MET A 309 24.95 -13.40 -34.36
CA MET A 309 25.51 -14.73 -34.57
C MET A 309 26.94 -14.54 -35.09
N ASP A 310 27.92 -14.28 -34.22
CA ASP A 310 29.28 -14.82 -34.39
C ASP A 310 30.16 -14.67 -33.15
N ASP A 311 31.14 -15.55 -33.11
CA ASP A 311 31.98 -16.08 -32.06
C ASP A 311 32.94 -15.10 -31.34
N SER A 312 33.27 -15.45 -30.09
CA SER A 312 34.47 -15.02 -29.34
C SER A 312 34.73 -13.52 -29.11
N SER A 313 34.28 -12.95 -27.99
CA SER A 313 35.15 -12.09 -27.17
C SER A 313 34.59 -11.87 -25.77
N MET A 314 35.48 -12.05 -24.79
CA MET A 314 35.27 -11.69 -23.39
C MET A 314 35.18 -10.17 -23.25
N ALA A 315 33.96 -9.62 -23.13
CA ALA A 315 33.74 -8.25 -22.70
C ALA A 315 32.99 -8.26 -21.36
N THR A 316 33.62 -7.72 -20.32
CA THR A 316 33.16 -7.73 -18.92
C THR A 316 32.14 -6.63 -18.58
N GLU A 317 31.60 -5.89 -19.54
CA GLU A 317 30.50 -4.95 -19.32
C GLU A 317 29.55 -4.94 -20.53
N PRO A 318 28.21 -4.91 -20.32
CA PRO A 318 27.27 -4.74 -21.41
C PRO A 318 27.49 -3.36 -22.07
N PRO A 319 27.41 -3.24 -23.41
CA PRO A 319 27.61 -1.96 -24.10
C PRO A 319 26.59 -0.91 -23.62
N SER A 320 27.05 0.34 -23.54
CA SER A 320 26.43 1.50 -22.87
C SER A 320 25.06 1.97 -23.38
N ASN A 321 24.47 1.30 -24.38
CA ASN A 321 23.20 1.70 -25.04
C ASN A 321 22.02 0.75 -24.75
N ARG A 322 22.15 -0.17 -23.79
CA ARG A 322 21.12 -1.17 -23.45
C ARG A 322 20.25 -0.72 -22.27
N PHE A 323 18.94 -0.96 -22.37
CA PHE A 323 18.04 -0.80 -21.23
C PHE A 323 18.20 -1.96 -20.26
N ALA A 324 18.52 -1.65 -19.01
CA ALA A 324 18.54 -2.61 -17.90
C ALA A 324 17.64 -2.05 -16.79
N PRO A 325 16.53 -2.73 -16.44
CA PRO A 325 15.56 -2.22 -15.48
C PRO A 325 16.18 -1.82 -14.13
N SER A 326 17.11 -2.62 -13.59
CA SER A 326 17.76 -2.35 -12.30
C SER A 326 18.65 -1.09 -12.33
N VAL A 327 19.41 -0.88 -13.41
CA VAL A 327 20.27 0.29 -13.58
C VAL A 327 19.41 1.55 -13.81
N SER A 328 18.36 1.42 -14.61
CA SER A 328 17.42 2.51 -14.87
C SER A 328 16.69 2.94 -13.60
N TYR A 329 16.28 1.96 -12.79
CA TYR A 329 15.68 2.19 -11.49
C TYR A 329 16.59 3.01 -10.58
N GLU A 330 17.85 2.62 -10.40
CA GLU A 330 18.79 3.35 -9.53
C GLU A 330 18.97 4.82 -9.96
N ARG A 331 19.08 5.07 -11.28
CA ARG A 331 19.17 6.42 -11.85
C ARG A 331 17.89 7.22 -11.61
N ALA A 332 16.73 6.61 -11.85
CA ALA A 332 15.44 7.23 -11.65
C ALA A 332 15.23 7.62 -10.18
N MET A 333 15.53 6.73 -9.24
CA MET A 333 15.44 6.97 -7.80
C MET A 333 16.39 8.10 -7.34
N THR A 334 17.62 8.11 -7.88
CA THR A 334 18.61 9.17 -7.59
C THR A 334 18.18 10.56 -8.08
N LYS A 335 17.39 10.62 -9.16
CA LYS A 335 16.80 11.88 -9.63
C LYS A 335 15.57 12.26 -8.82
N TRP A 336 14.67 11.30 -8.58
CA TRP A 336 13.41 11.54 -7.87
C TRP A 336 13.62 12.00 -6.43
N ILE A 337 14.57 11.43 -5.70
CA ILE A 337 14.86 11.84 -4.32
C ILE A 337 15.25 13.32 -4.20
N LYS A 338 15.87 13.88 -5.25
CA LYS A 338 16.18 15.32 -5.28
C LYS A 338 14.90 16.12 -5.40
N GLU A 339 13.98 15.72 -6.28
CA GLU A 339 12.71 16.41 -6.50
C GLU A 339 11.79 16.36 -5.26
N LEU A 340 11.70 15.21 -4.58
CA LEU A 340 10.88 15.01 -3.38
C LEU A 340 11.33 15.82 -2.15
N PHE A 341 12.59 16.28 -2.09
CA PHE A 341 13.14 16.94 -0.89
C PHE A 341 13.86 18.25 -1.21
N LEU A 342 13.57 18.86 -2.36
CA LEU A 342 14.02 20.23 -2.64
C LEU A 342 13.38 21.19 -1.61
N PRO A 343 14.15 22.08 -0.96
CA PRO A 343 13.58 23.14 -0.15
C PRO A 343 12.68 24.00 -1.04
N PHE A 344 11.42 24.13 -0.66
CA PHE A 344 10.43 24.90 -1.40
C PHE A 344 10.93 26.33 -1.62
N ILE A 345 11.20 26.70 -2.88
CA ILE A 345 11.20 28.11 -3.30
C ILE A 345 9.75 28.40 -3.69
N PRO A 346 9.04 29.28 -2.97
CA PRO A 346 7.65 29.59 -3.30
C PRO A 346 7.51 30.01 -4.75
N THR A 347 6.53 29.41 -5.43
CA THR A 347 6.24 29.56 -6.88
C THR A 347 5.94 31.00 -7.32
N ARG A 348 5.92 31.97 -6.40
CA ARG A 348 5.77 33.41 -6.71
C ARG A 348 7.01 34.09 -7.29
N LEU A 349 8.18 33.44 -7.34
CA LEU A 349 9.42 34.05 -7.86
C LEU A 349 9.98 33.42 -9.15
N ARG A 350 9.24 32.52 -9.83
CA ARG A 350 9.67 31.96 -11.14
C ARG A 350 9.17 32.72 -12.37
N MET A 351 8.54 33.87 -12.19
CA MET A 351 8.09 34.73 -13.30
C MET A 351 8.79 36.09 -13.32
N THR A 352 10.12 36.13 -13.25
CA THR A 352 10.91 37.30 -13.70
C THR A 352 12.39 36.89 -13.86
N GLU A 353 12.74 36.00 -14.79
CA GLU A 353 14.16 35.85 -15.17
C GLU A 353 14.35 35.29 -16.59
N ASN A 354 13.39 35.55 -17.48
CA ASN A 354 13.54 35.30 -18.92
C ASN A 354 13.09 36.48 -19.78
N GLU A 355 13.17 37.69 -19.24
CA GLU A 355 13.14 38.93 -20.01
C GLU A 355 14.26 39.82 -19.50
N PHE A 356 15.43 39.74 -20.14
CA PHE A 356 16.27 40.88 -20.52
C PHE A 356 17.51 40.35 -21.22
N GLY A 357 17.48 40.38 -22.55
CA GLY A 357 18.68 40.33 -23.35
C GLY A 357 19.46 41.65 -23.26
N SER A 358 20.79 41.51 -23.34
CA SER A 358 21.80 42.52 -23.70
C SER A 358 22.13 43.65 -22.70
N SER A 359 23.31 43.59 -22.09
CA SER A 359 24.47 44.41 -22.49
C SER A 359 25.66 44.22 -21.52
N GLU A 360 26.86 44.29 -22.08
CA GLU A 360 28.16 44.12 -21.42
C GLU A 360 28.45 45.23 -20.38
N SER A 361 29.14 44.89 -19.28
CA SER A 361 30.54 45.31 -19.03
C SER A 361 30.95 45.16 -17.54
N SER A 362 32.12 44.55 -17.38
CA SER A 362 33.14 44.69 -16.32
C SER A 362 32.90 45.65 -15.14
N GLN A 363 33.13 45.17 -13.90
CA GLN A 363 34.34 45.49 -13.10
C GLN A 363 34.34 44.83 -11.72
N HIS A 364 35.56 44.50 -11.27
CA HIS A 364 35.99 44.03 -9.95
C HIS A 364 35.44 44.85 -8.76
N THR A 365 35.17 44.19 -7.62
CA THR A 365 35.81 44.51 -6.34
C THR A 365 35.49 43.49 -5.23
N THR A 366 36.30 43.53 -4.18
CA THR A 366 36.66 42.46 -3.25
C THR A 366 36.35 42.90 -1.80
N PHE A 367 36.30 41.95 -0.84
CA PHE A 367 36.33 42.12 0.65
C PHE A 367 35.03 42.67 1.30
N SER A 368 34.60 42.38 2.55
CA SER A 368 35.08 41.60 3.71
C SER A 368 33.96 41.53 4.78
N GLN A 369 34.12 40.60 5.73
CA GLN A 369 33.43 40.38 7.01
C GLN A 369 33.18 41.61 7.92
N ALA A 370 32.14 41.53 8.79
CA ALA A 370 32.07 41.86 10.23
C ALA A 370 30.59 42.13 10.66
N THR A 371 29.93 41.24 11.43
CA THR A 371 29.69 41.22 12.90
C THR A 371 28.73 42.28 13.49
N ASP A 372 27.73 41.74 14.20
CA ASP A 372 27.14 42.17 15.49
C ASP A 372 26.07 43.29 15.58
N LEU A 373 24.89 42.92 16.14
CA LEU A 373 24.19 43.49 17.31
C LEU A 373 22.64 43.34 17.23
N SER A 374 22.06 42.77 18.29
CA SER A 374 20.64 42.82 18.71
C SER A 374 20.40 44.00 19.69
N PRO A 375 19.24 44.16 20.40
CA PRO A 375 17.80 43.93 20.12
C PRO A 375 16.92 45.19 20.45
N HIS A 376 15.61 45.21 20.09
CA HIS A 376 14.46 45.58 20.96
C HIS A 376 13.13 45.85 20.21
N GLU A 377 12.06 45.31 20.82
CA GLU A 377 10.69 45.84 21.05
C GLU A 377 9.72 46.26 19.94
N GLY A 378 8.47 45.79 20.07
CA GLY A 378 7.29 46.44 19.49
C GLY A 378 6.05 45.55 19.33
N VAL A 379 5.31 45.33 20.41
CA VAL A 379 3.96 44.71 20.45
C VAL A 379 2.91 45.69 19.94
N MET A 380 1.97 45.26 19.09
CA MET A 380 0.65 45.89 18.88
C MET A 380 -0.40 44.82 18.51
N LEU A 381 -1.37 44.65 19.42
CA LEU A 381 -2.65 43.94 19.29
C LEU A 381 -3.68 44.84 18.57
N LEU A 382 -4.63 44.27 17.80
CA LEU A 382 -6.02 44.73 17.56
C LEU A 382 -6.74 43.61 16.76
N GLU A 383 -7.58 42.77 17.38
CA GLU A 383 -9.04 42.87 17.64
C GLU A 383 -9.94 42.25 16.54
N GLU A 384 -10.76 41.29 16.97
CA GLU A 384 -11.76 40.51 16.22
C GLU A 384 -13.13 41.22 16.14
N GLU A 385 -13.90 41.01 15.08
CA GLU A 385 -15.36 41.19 15.07
C GLU A 385 -16.08 39.98 14.43
N LYS A 386 -17.13 39.51 15.13
CA LYS A 386 -18.04 38.41 14.77
C LYS A 386 -19.30 38.92 14.06
N ALA A 387 -19.86 38.12 13.15
CA ALA A 387 -21.31 38.06 12.92
C ALA A 387 -21.75 36.70 12.33
N ASN A 388 -22.81 36.12 12.92
CA ASN A 388 -23.53 34.88 12.57
C ASN A 388 -24.48 35.06 11.38
N GLU A 389 -24.74 33.98 10.63
CA GLU A 389 -26.09 33.55 10.17
C GLU A 389 -26.03 32.14 9.53
N GLU A 390 -26.93 31.21 9.93
CA GLU A 390 -27.15 29.87 9.32
C GLU A 390 -28.33 29.91 8.31
N PRO A 391 -28.41 28.96 7.35
CA PRO A 391 -29.36 27.83 7.50
C PRO A 391 -28.92 26.46 6.91
N MET A 392 -29.57 25.39 7.39
CA MET A 392 -29.44 23.96 7.02
C MET A 392 -29.92 23.58 5.59
N ASP A 393 -29.26 22.61 4.93
CA ASP A 393 -29.88 21.36 4.41
C ASP A 393 -28.81 20.28 4.03
N ARG A 394 -29.15 18.99 4.15
CA ARG A 394 -28.26 17.81 4.26
C ARG A 394 -28.08 17.00 2.95
N SER A 395 -26.86 16.55 2.68
CA SER A 395 -26.53 15.26 2.02
C SER A 395 -25.06 14.86 2.36
N PRO A 396 -24.67 13.57 2.29
CA PRO A 396 -23.57 13.04 3.11
C PRO A 396 -22.19 13.24 2.45
N SER A 397 -21.36 14.11 3.03
CA SER A 397 -19.93 14.20 2.72
C SER A 397 -19.11 13.42 3.75
N CYS A 398 -18.35 12.45 3.27
CA CYS A 398 -17.30 11.78 4.03
C CYS A 398 -16.07 12.70 4.07
N ALA A 399 -15.82 13.27 5.25
CA ALA A 399 -14.61 13.95 5.75
C ALA A 399 -15.10 15.08 6.66
N SER A 400 -15.37 14.77 7.93
CA SER A 400 -15.57 15.81 8.93
C SER A 400 -14.22 16.42 9.28
N ASP A 401 -14.08 17.71 8.94
CA ASP A 401 -13.11 18.63 9.51
C ASP A 401 -13.08 18.49 11.05
N ILE A 402 -11.99 17.96 11.59
CA ILE A 402 -11.65 18.13 13.00
C ILE A 402 -10.86 19.43 13.09
N SER A 403 -11.37 20.37 13.88
CA SER A 403 -10.78 21.69 14.11
C SER A 403 -9.32 21.58 14.57
N MET A 404 -8.45 22.21 13.80
CA MET A 404 -7.09 22.62 14.18
C MET A 404 -7.16 23.60 15.37
N ALA A 405 -7.21 23.09 16.60
CA ALA A 405 -7.04 23.89 17.81
C ALA A 405 -6.65 23.04 19.03
N ASP A 406 -5.56 22.28 18.94
CA ASP A 406 -4.70 22.01 20.10
C ASP A 406 -3.29 21.53 19.69
N SER A 407 -2.60 22.37 18.91
CA SER A 407 -1.20 22.12 18.50
C SER A 407 -0.21 22.71 19.51
N GLY A 408 -0.34 22.29 20.77
CA GLY A 408 0.58 22.64 21.87
C GLY A 408 1.69 21.61 22.14
N ARG A 409 1.77 20.52 21.36
CA ARG A 409 2.82 19.49 21.54
C ARG A 409 4.04 19.80 20.69
N PHE A 410 5.16 19.99 21.39
CA PHE A 410 6.54 20.14 20.92
C PHE A 410 6.84 19.47 19.56
N THR A 411 6.63 20.17 18.45
CA THR A 411 7.40 19.95 17.22
C THR A 411 8.78 20.55 17.45
N THR A 412 9.60 19.83 18.22
CA THR A 412 11.05 20.04 18.14
C THR A 412 11.43 19.37 16.84
N ILE A 413 11.54 20.17 15.78
CA ILE A 413 11.95 19.72 14.46
C ILE A 413 13.26 18.97 14.66
N LEU A 414 13.23 17.64 14.60
CA LEU A 414 14.43 16.86 14.30
C LEU A 414 15.01 17.54 13.07
N GLU A 415 16.23 18.09 13.16
CA GLU A 415 16.98 18.52 11.97
C GLU A 415 17.00 17.31 11.04
N SER A 416 16.11 17.29 10.04
CA SER A 416 15.77 16.05 9.36
C SER A 416 16.98 15.65 8.56
N THR A 417 17.59 14.52 8.91
CA THR A 417 18.65 13.94 8.09
C THR A 417 18.05 13.73 6.69
N PRO A 418 18.72 14.23 5.65
CA PRO A 418 18.20 14.14 4.30
C PRO A 418 18.02 12.67 3.93
N MET A 419 16.91 12.32 3.28
CA MET A 419 16.67 10.95 2.88
C MET A 419 17.77 10.50 1.93
N THR A 420 18.25 9.29 2.14
CA THR A 420 19.25 8.63 1.28
C THR A 420 18.57 7.80 0.20
N VAL A 421 19.27 7.56 -0.92
CA VAL A 421 18.79 6.67 -1.99
C VAL A 421 18.54 5.26 -1.47
N ALA A 422 19.33 4.78 -0.49
CA ALA A 422 19.15 3.48 0.13
C ALA A 422 17.84 3.40 0.94
N GLN A 423 17.51 4.43 1.71
CA GLN A 423 16.25 4.50 2.47
C GLN A 423 15.05 4.54 1.53
N LEU A 424 15.05 5.45 0.55
CA LEU A 424 13.96 5.55 -0.43
C LEU A 424 13.85 4.26 -1.26
N GLY A 425 14.98 3.67 -1.66
CA GLY A 425 15.04 2.40 -2.38
C GLY A 425 14.53 1.20 -1.58
N ALA A 426 14.74 1.18 -0.26
CA ALA A 426 14.19 0.16 0.63
C ALA A 426 12.66 0.28 0.74
N LEU A 427 12.13 1.49 0.93
CA LEU A 427 10.69 1.73 0.92
C LEU A 427 10.07 1.37 -0.44
N ALA A 428 10.66 1.85 -1.53
CA ALA A 428 10.18 1.55 -2.88
C ALA A 428 10.31 0.07 -3.25
N SER A 429 11.24 -0.68 -2.63
CA SER A 429 11.27 -2.14 -2.78
C SER A 429 10.03 -2.83 -2.19
N CYS A 430 9.39 -2.24 -1.17
CA CYS A 430 8.13 -2.75 -0.61
C CYS A 430 6.93 -2.51 -1.55
N TYR A 431 7.07 -1.59 -2.50
CA TYR A 431 6.02 -1.12 -3.40
C TYR A 431 6.54 -1.05 -4.84
N TYR A 432 7.05 -2.18 -5.32
CA TYR A 432 7.89 -2.23 -6.51
C TYR A 432 7.06 -2.34 -7.80
N LEU A 433 6.58 -3.54 -8.14
CA LEU A 433 5.72 -3.78 -9.32
C LEU A 433 4.51 -4.65 -8.94
N PRO A 434 3.48 -4.76 -9.80
CA PRO A 434 2.28 -5.53 -9.51
C PRO A 434 2.51 -7.03 -9.23
N PHE A 435 3.63 -7.58 -9.67
CA PHE A 435 3.91 -9.02 -9.66
C PHE A 435 5.21 -9.38 -8.94
N GLU A 436 5.96 -8.39 -8.44
CA GLU A 436 7.22 -8.64 -7.76
C GLU A 436 7.54 -7.54 -6.74
N HIS A 437 8.19 -7.94 -5.66
CA HIS A 437 8.80 -7.03 -4.69
C HIS A 437 10.22 -6.68 -5.14
N GLY A 438 10.72 -5.53 -4.70
CA GLY A 438 12.10 -5.14 -4.97
C GLY A 438 13.10 -5.99 -4.20
N PRO A 439 14.40 -5.91 -4.52
CA PRO A 439 15.44 -6.78 -3.94
C PRO A 439 15.49 -6.73 -2.41
N ILE A 440 15.45 -5.53 -1.82
CA ILE A 440 15.56 -5.35 -0.36
C ILE A 440 14.35 -5.96 0.36
N ALA A 441 13.14 -5.70 -0.14
CA ALA A 441 11.92 -6.26 0.43
C ALA A 441 11.88 -7.80 0.29
N THR A 442 12.35 -8.32 -0.85
CA THR A 442 12.48 -9.77 -1.08
C THR A 442 13.47 -10.41 -0.12
N ASP A 443 14.61 -9.77 0.15
CA ASP A 443 15.60 -10.24 1.13
C ASP A 443 15.04 -10.21 2.56
N ILE A 444 14.28 -9.17 2.91
CA ILE A 444 13.57 -9.08 4.19
C ILE A 444 12.56 -10.24 4.31
N LEU A 445 11.67 -10.42 3.33
CA LEU A 445 10.66 -11.49 3.33
C LEU A 445 11.28 -12.88 3.43
N ASN A 446 12.29 -13.17 2.59
CA ASN A 446 13.00 -14.44 2.61
C ASN A 446 13.72 -14.67 3.94
N GLY A 447 14.30 -13.60 4.52
CA GLY A 447 14.93 -13.63 5.83
C GLY A 447 13.95 -13.95 6.94
N ILE A 448 12.84 -13.20 7.01
CA ILE A 448 11.77 -13.40 7.98
C ILE A 448 11.26 -14.84 7.91
N PHE A 449 10.91 -15.30 6.71
CA PHE A 449 10.42 -16.66 6.49
C PHE A 449 11.42 -17.73 6.92
N TRP A 450 12.69 -17.56 6.53
CA TRP A 450 13.74 -18.50 6.90
C TRP A 450 13.92 -18.53 8.42
N MET A 451 13.89 -17.37 9.10
CA MET A 451 14.04 -17.29 10.56
C MET A 451 12.89 -17.94 11.29
N TYR A 452 11.63 -17.72 10.88
CA TYR A 452 10.48 -18.40 11.48
C TYR A 452 10.55 -19.92 11.30
N ARG A 453 10.95 -20.40 10.10
CA ARG A 453 11.13 -21.83 9.84
C ARG A 453 12.22 -22.50 10.69
N HIS A 454 13.19 -21.73 11.16
CA HIS A 454 14.30 -22.22 11.99
C HIS A 454 14.29 -21.61 13.40
N ALA A 455 13.14 -21.12 13.88
CA ALA A 455 13.04 -20.47 15.19
C ALA A 455 13.35 -21.43 16.34
N ASN A 456 13.10 -22.73 16.15
CA ASN A 456 13.37 -23.81 17.09
C ASN A 456 14.81 -23.85 17.60
N VAL A 457 15.80 -23.48 16.78
CA VAL A 457 17.21 -23.48 17.22
C VAL A 457 17.48 -22.43 18.30
N MET A 458 16.57 -21.47 18.49
CA MET A 458 16.65 -20.47 19.55
C MET A 458 15.93 -20.90 20.84
N ALA A 459 15.11 -21.96 20.80
CA ALA A 459 14.38 -22.43 21.96
C ALA A 459 15.33 -23.01 23.05
N PRO A 460 15.09 -22.74 24.34
CA PRO A 460 15.84 -23.34 25.44
C PRO A 460 15.61 -24.85 25.47
N GLY A 461 16.66 -25.64 25.72
CA GLY A 461 16.50 -27.10 25.83
C GLY A 461 16.35 -27.83 24.48
N TYR A 462 16.33 -27.13 23.34
CA TYR A 462 16.09 -27.75 22.03
C TYR A 462 17.14 -28.79 21.65
N ILE A 463 18.42 -28.50 21.92
CA ILE A 463 19.52 -29.43 21.62
C ILE A 463 19.39 -30.68 22.49
N GLU A 464 19.09 -30.50 23.78
CA GLU A 464 18.88 -31.58 24.74
C GLU A 464 17.69 -32.46 24.34
N GLU A 465 16.60 -31.86 23.86
CA GLU A 465 15.41 -32.56 23.39
C GLU A 465 15.68 -33.40 22.13
N VAL A 466 16.38 -32.83 21.14
CA VAL A 466 16.76 -33.54 19.91
C VAL A 466 17.66 -34.74 20.22
N VAL A 467 18.63 -34.56 21.12
CA VAL A 467 19.52 -35.63 21.60
C VAL A 467 18.72 -36.72 22.33
N ARG A 468 17.76 -36.34 23.19
CA ARG A 468 16.89 -37.26 23.92
C ARG A 468 16.01 -38.09 22.98
N LYS A 469 15.30 -37.46 22.03
CA LYS A 469 14.41 -38.14 21.05
C LYS A 469 15.18 -39.15 20.18
N ARG A 470 16.45 -38.90 19.84
CA ARG A 470 17.28 -39.84 19.06
C ARG A 470 17.93 -40.94 19.87
N SER A 471 18.29 -40.66 21.12
CA SER A 471 18.74 -41.71 22.04
C SER A 471 17.64 -42.76 22.23
N ALA A 472 16.37 -42.34 22.19
CA ALA A 472 15.21 -43.22 22.19
C ALA A 472 14.98 -43.99 20.86
N SER A 473 15.48 -43.50 19.71
CA SER A 473 15.34 -44.16 18.41
C SER A 473 16.51 -45.07 18.01
N GLY A 474 17.52 -45.24 18.87
CA GLY A 474 18.59 -46.24 18.72
C GLY A 474 19.70 -45.89 17.71
N ASN A 475 19.78 -44.65 17.23
CA ASN A 475 20.72 -44.24 16.18
C ASN A 475 21.82 -43.29 16.72
N SER A 476 22.92 -43.84 17.25
CA SER A 476 23.96 -43.10 18.00
C SER A 476 25.14 -42.60 17.15
N ASN A 477 25.33 -43.05 15.90
CA ASN A 477 26.53 -42.77 15.11
C ASN A 477 26.53 -41.42 14.34
N GLY A 478 25.74 -40.44 14.77
CA GLY A 478 25.59 -39.13 14.09
C GLY A 478 25.20 -37.95 14.99
N SER A 479 25.34 -38.05 16.31
CA SER A 479 24.93 -37.00 17.27
C SER A 479 25.72 -35.70 17.09
N ASP A 480 27.06 -35.79 16.98
CA ASP A 480 27.93 -34.60 17.04
C ASP A 480 27.83 -33.73 15.78
N LYS A 481 27.71 -34.36 14.60
CA LYS A 481 27.51 -33.64 13.32
C LYS A 481 26.19 -32.88 13.28
N ASN A 482 25.17 -33.39 13.96
CA ASN A 482 23.85 -32.75 14.01
C ASN A 482 23.79 -31.62 15.04
N ILE A 483 24.51 -31.74 16.16
CA ILE A 483 24.68 -30.63 17.11
C ILE A 483 25.45 -29.49 16.42
N GLU A 484 26.52 -29.81 15.70
CA GLU A 484 27.27 -28.84 14.89
C GLU A 484 26.37 -28.15 13.85
N GLU A 485 25.46 -28.89 13.20
CA GLU A 485 24.49 -28.35 12.25
C GLU A 485 23.46 -27.42 12.92
N ILE A 486 22.96 -27.76 14.10
CA ILE A 486 22.03 -26.91 14.88
C ILE A 486 22.73 -25.63 15.32
N GLU A 487 23.94 -25.72 15.88
CA GLU A 487 24.73 -24.54 16.30
C GLU A 487 25.10 -23.64 15.10
N LYS A 488 25.42 -24.25 13.96
CA LYS A 488 25.62 -23.52 12.70
C LYS A 488 24.34 -22.82 12.25
N THR A 489 23.20 -23.49 12.36
CA THR A 489 21.88 -22.91 12.02
C THR A 489 21.53 -21.76 12.96
N ARG A 490 21.76 -21.90 14.27
CA ARG A 490 21.64 -20.85 15.28
C ARG A 490 22.51 -19.64 14.96
N THR A 491 23.77 -19.87 14.60
CA THR A 491 24.70 -18.79 14.17
C THR A 491 24.18 -18.08 12.92
N ASN A 492 23.75 -18.84 11.91
CA ASN A 492 23.16 -18.29 10.69
C ASN A 492 21.87 -17.50 10.97
N TRP A 493 21.07 -17.94 11.95
CA TRP A 493 19.87 -17.24 12.39
C TRP A 493 20.20 -15.85 12.94
N ILE A 494 21.21 -15.75 13.81
CA ILE A 494 21.67 -14.45 14.35
C ILE A 494 22.21 -13.54 13.23
N ILE A 495 22.91 -14.11 12.24
CA ILE A 495 23.41 -13.34 11.08
C ILE A 495 22.22 -12.84 10.24
N GLN A 496 21.23 -13.69 9.99
CA GLN A 496 20.06 -13.34 9.20
C GLN A 496 19.21 -12.28 9.91
N HIS A 497 19.05 -12.39 11.23
CA HIS A 497 18.41 -11.38 12.07
C HIS A 497 19.03 -10.00 11.86
N LYS A 498 20.37 -9.90 11.96
CA LYS A 498 21.09 -8.63 11.73
C LYS A 498 20.85 -8.05 10.33
N LYS A 499 20.78 -8.90 9.30
CA LYS A 499 20.49 -8.46 7.92
C LYS A 499 19.08 -7.93 7.77
N VAL A 500 18.10 -8.63 8.35
CA VAL A 500 16.69 -8.21 8.31
C VAL A 500 16.50 -6.91 9.08
N THR A 501 17.04 -6.78 10.30
CA THR A 501 16.98 -5.54 11.08
C THR A 501 17.62 -4.37 10.33
N ALA A 502 18.77 -4.56 9.67
CA ALA A 502 19.38 -3.50 8.87
C ALA A 502 18.49 -3.03 7.70
N GLY A 503 17.71 -3.94 7.10
CA GLY A 503 16.69 -3.59 6.11
C GLY A 503 15.50 -2.82 6.71
N ILE A 504 15.05 -3.22 7.90
CA ILE A 504 14.02 -2.52 8.66
C ILE A 504 14.47 -1.10 9.02
N ASP A 505 15.72 -0.92 9.44
CA ASP A 505 16.30 0.39 9.77
C ASP A 505 16.31 1.35 8.57
N LEU A 506 16.54 0.85 7.36
CA LEU A 506 16.44 1.66 6.13
C LEU A 506 15.01 2.16 5.91
N ILE A 507 14.01 1.30 6.11
CA ILE A 507 12.58 1.63 5.94
C ILE A 507 12.14 2.58 7.06
N ALA A 508 12.57 2.36 8.30
CA ALA A 508 12.35 3.25 9.44
C ALA A 508 12.93 4.65 9.17
N GLY A 509 14.14 4.70 8.60
CA GLY A 509 14.80 5.93 8.17
C GLY A 509 14.02 6.68 7.09
N ALA A 510 13.50 5.97 6.08
CA ALA A 510 12.65 6.57 5.06
C ALA A 510 11.36 7.15 5.66
N PHE A 511 10.67 6.36 6.49
CA PHE A 511 9.45 6.77 7.17
C PHE A 511 9.68 8.01 8.05
N ARG A 512 10.80 8.07 8.79
CA ARG A 512 11.18 9.25 9.58
C ARG A 512 11.25 10.52 8.73
N THR A 513 11.97 10.48 7.61
CA THR A 513 12.15 11.66 6.77
C THR A 513 10.85 12.07 6.09
N ILE A 514 10.02 11.10 5.68
CA ILE A 514 8.69 11.34 5.10
C ILE A 514 7.76 11.99 6.13
N SER A 515 7.68 11.43 7.35
CA SER A 515 6.81 11.95 8.42
C SER A 515 7.23 13.32 8.92
N ALA A 516 8.54 13.62 8.93
CA ALA A 516 9.06 14.94 9.27
C ALA A 516 8.63 16.03 8.27
N ASN A 517 8.25 15.66 7.04
CA ASN A 517 7.78 16.57 6.00
C ASN A 517 6.49 16.04 5.35
N LYS A 518 5.52 15.67 6.21
CA LYS A 518 4.28 15.00 5.82
C LYS A 518 3.42 15.80 4.82
N ASP A 519 3.42 17.12 4.91
CA ASP A 519 2.61 17.96 4.01
C ASP A 519 3.12 17.91 2.57
N HIS A 520 4.44 17.78 2.40
CA HIS A 520 5.06 17.65 1.08
C HIS A 520 5.06 16.20 0.57
N ASN A 521 5.02 15.22 1.48
CA ASN A 521 5.07 13.80 1.16
C ASN A 521 3.73 13.10 1.43
N ALA A 522 2.61 13.82 1.36
CA ALA A 522 1.30 13.30 1.76
C ALA A 522 0.95 11.98 1.06
N ASP A 523 1.30 11.85 -0.23
CA ASP A 523 1.12 10.65 -1.04
C ASP A 523 1.93 9.43 -0.56
N LEU A 524 3.01 9.63 0.22
CA LEU A 524 3.90 8.57 0.73
C LEU A 524 3.65 8.20 2.20
N VAL A 525 3.08 9.12 3.00
CA VAL A 525 2.99 8.99 4.46
C VAL A 525 2.28 7.70 4.87
N GLN A 526 1.10 7.42 4.30
CA GLN A 526 0.33 6.21 4.64
C GLN A 526 1.08 4.93 4.28
N TYR A 527 1.68 4.86 3.08
CA TYR A 527 2.41 3.67 2.63
C TYR A 527 3.67 3.43 3.45
N ALA A 528 4.42 4.49 3.76
CA ALA A 528 5.61 4.38 4.62
C ALA A 528 5.24 3.94 6.04
N SER A 529 4.12 4.46 6.57
CA SER A 529 3.59 4.05 7.86
C SER A 529 3.15 2.58 7.88
N ASP A 530 2.44 2.13 6.86
CA ASP A 530 1.96 0.75 6.75
C ASP A 530 3.13 -0.24 6.67
N ALA A 531 4.10 0.01 5.78
CA ALA A 531 5.27 -0.84 5.59
C ALA A 531 6.14 -0.89 6.85
N TYR A 532 6.45 0.25 7.46
CA TYR A 532 7.23 0.28 8.69
C TYR A 532 6.47 -0.34 9.87
N GLY A 533 5.17 -0.05 9.99
CA GLY A 533 4.37 -0.47 11.13
C GLY A 533 4.23 -1.98 11.27
N VAL A 534 4.14 -2.74 10.17
CA VAL A 534 4.21 -4.21 10.26
C VAL A 534 5.61 -4.71 10.58
N LEU A 535 6.66 -4.05 10.11
CA LEU A 535 8.04 -4.44 10.38
C LEU A 535 8.45 -4.22 11.83
N VAL A 536 7.90 -3.22 12.52
CA VAL A 536 8.12 -3.03 13.97
C VAL A 536 7.59 -4.22 14.77
N VAL A 537 6.45 -4.79 14.38
CA VAL A 537 5.90 -5.99 15.01
C VAL A 537 6.82 -7.19 14.73
N VAL A 538 7.28 -7.36 13.49
CA VAL A 538 8.24 -8.43 13.13
C VAL A 538 9.50 -8.31 13.98
N GLU A 539 10.08 -7.12 14.07
CA GLU A 539 11.33 -6.88 14.78
C GLU A 539 11.20 -7.30 16.25
N ALA A 540 10.10 -6.91 16.91
CA ALA A 540 9.85 -7.28 18.30
C ALA A 540 9.69 -8.79 18.49
N VAL A 541 8.97 -9.47 17.59
CA VAL A 541 8.77 -10.92 17.65
C VAL A 541 10.07 -11.67 17.37
N LEU A 542 10.85 -11.24 16.38
CA LEU A 542 12.16 -11.84 16.11
C LEU A 542 13.12 -11.65 17.28
N GLU A 543 13.14 -10.48 17.91
CA GLU A 543 13.96 -10.24 19.09
C GLU A 543 13.49 -11.11 20.27
N TRP A 544 12.19 -11.33 20.43
CA TRP A 544 11.62 -12.27 21.41
C TRP A 544 12.07 -13.71 21.16
N ILE A 545 12.05 -14.19 19.90
CA ILE A 545 12.59 -15.50 19.51
C ILE A 545 14.09 -15.56 19.80
N ARG A 546 14.85 -14.50 19.47
CA ARG A 546 16.30 -14.43 19.67
C ARG A 546 16.68 -14.57 21.14
N GLN A 547 15.83 -14.09 22.05
CA GLN A 547 16.00 -14.21 23.49
C GLN A 547 15.66 -15.61 24.04
N GLY A 548 15.19 -16.53 23.19
CA GLY A 548 14.85 -17.90 23.56
C GLY A 548 13.54 -17.99 24.35
N HIS A 549 12.60 -17.10 24.10
CA HIS A 549 11.30 -17.13 24.80
C HIS A 549 10.29 -18.10 24.19
N ILE A 550 10.59 -18.68 23.03
CA ILE A 550 9.70 -19.59 22.31
C ILE A 550 9.64 -20.96 22.99
N SER A 551 8.41 -21.43 23.27
CA SER A 551 8.18 -22.60 24.12
C SER A 551 8.04 -23.92 23.33
N GLU A 552 7.21 -23.95 22.28
CA GLU A 552 7.02 -25.08 21.35
C GLU A 552 6.70 -24.53 19.95
N LEU A 553 6.91 -25.31 18.87
CA LEU A 553 6.51 -24.82 17.54
C LEU A 553 6.07 -25.85 16.50
N THR A 554 4.97 -25.47 15.84
CA THR A 554 4.23 -26.02 14.70
C THR A 554 5.00 -26.07 13.38
N GLU A 555 4.53 -26.90 12.44
CA GLU A 555 5.20 -27.16 11.16
C GLU A 555 5.45 -25.92 10.28
N PRO A 556 6.52 -25.91 9.44
CA PRO A 556 6.84 -24.79 8.55
C PRO A 556 5.82 -24.53 7.45
N ARG A 557 5.55 -23.25 7.14
CA ARG A 557 4.68 -22.82 6.02
C ARG A 557 5.33 -22.89 4.64
N GLU A 558 4.48 -22.78 3.60
CA GLU A 558 4.85 -22.53 2.20
C GLU A 558 5.04 -21.03 1.89
N ARG A 559 5.87 -20.72 0.88
CA ARG A 559 6.15 -19.35 0.43
C ARG A 559 5.12 -18.88 -0.59
N ARG A 560 4.35 -17.83 -0.28
CA ARG A 560 3.33 -17.29 -1.20
C ARG A 560 3.84 -16.26 -2.22
N TRP A 561 4.98 -15.59 -1.95
CA TRP A 561 5.56 -14.60 -2.87
C TRP A 561 6.47 -15.21 -3.96
N THR A 562 6.53 -16.54 -4.07
CA THR A 562 7.34 -17.25 -5.08
C THR A 562 6.59 -18.32 -5.87
N THR A 563 5.30 -18.56 -5.59
CA THR A 563 4.48 -19.57 -6.27
C THR A 563 3.59 -18.92 -7.32
N PRO A 564 3.92 -19.03 -8.62
CA PRO A 564 3.11 -18.53 -9.72
C PRO A 564 2.13 -19.63 -10.15
N GLU A 565 1.39 -20.19 -9.22
CA GLU A 565 0.23 -20.99 -9.60
C GLU A 565 -0.91 -19.98 -9.65
N TYR A 566 -1.34 -19.53 -10.83
CA TYR A 566 -2.77 -19.31 -11.14
C TYR A 566 -2.98 -18.57 -12.47
N PHE A 567 -4.03 -19.00 -13.16
CA PHE A 567 -4.59 -18.38 -14.36
C PHE A 567 -5.68 -17.37 -13.94
N GLY A 568 -5.42 -16.07 -14.05
CA GLY A 568 -6.38 -15.03 -13.69
C GLY A 568 -5.76 -13.63 -13.76
N GLU A 569 -6.57 -12.60 -13.51
CA GLU A 569 -6.07 -11.22 -13.43
C GLU A 569 -5.20 -11.05 -12.15
N PRO A 570 -3.91 -10.67 -12.25
CA PRO A 570 -2.96 -10.88 -11.15
C PRO A 570 -3.16 -10.01 -9.91
N TRP A 571 -3.84 -8.88 -10.02
CA TRP A 571 -4.10 -7.99 -8.88
C TRP A 571 -5.08 -8.56 -7.86
N HIS A 572 -5.83 -9.62 -8.19
CA HIS A 572 -6.66 -10.33 -7.22
C HIS A 572 -5.88 -11.31 -6.33
N ILE A 573 -4.61 -11.59 -6.64
CA ILE A 573 -3.91 -12.77 -6.12
C ILE A 573 -2.56 -12.39 -5.49
N PHE A 574 -1.83 -11.42 -6.06
CA PHE A 574 -0.52 -11.05 -5.53
C PHE A 574 -0.65 -10.16 -4.29
N PHE A 575 -0.36 -10.74 -3.12
CA PHE A 575 -0.36 -10.03 -1.84
C PHE A 575 0.62 -8.85 -1.82
N SER A 576 0.22 -7.75 -1.18
CA SER A 576 1.13 -6.62 -0.96
C SER A 576 2.29 -7.02 -0.03
N PHE A 577 3.36 -6.23 0.03
CA PHE A 577 4.46 -6.49 0.98
C PHE A 577 3.95 -6.59 2.42
N VAL A 578 3.07 -5.66 2.80
CA VAL A 578 2.45 -5.61 4.14
C VAL A 578 1.70 -6.90 4.45
N ASP A 579 0.92 -7.40 3.49
CA ASP A 579 0.16 -8.64 3.66
C ASP A 579 1.07 -9.87 3.74
N ASN A 580 2.15 -9.92 2.94
CA ASN A 580 3.14 -11.00 2.99
C ASN A 580 3.91 -11.02 4.32
N VAL A 581 4.27 -9.84 4.85
CA VAL A 581 4.91 -9.70 6.17
C VAL A 581 3.96 -10.19 7.26
N ALA A 582 2.71 -9.71 7.28
CA ALA A 582 1.70 -10.14 8.25
C ALA A 582 1.43 -11.66 8.17
N TYR A 583 1.30 -12.20 6.97
CA TYR A 583 1.13 -13.63 6.73
C TYR A 583 2.34 -14.45 7.23
N SER A 584 3.54 -13.89 7.20
CA SER A 584 4.74 -14.59 7.67
C SER A 584 4.84 -14.68 9.20
N MET A 585 4.12 -13.84 9.95
CA MET A 585 4.21 -13.80 11.41
C MET A 585 3.39 -14.88 12.11
N LEU A 586 2.20 -15.23 11.61
CA LEU A 586 1.26 -16.07 12.36
C LEU A 586 1.51 -17.58 12.14
N PRO A 587 1.19 -18.44 13.13
CA PRO A 587 1.31 -19.90 12.98
C PRO A 587 0.22 -20.50 12.06
N LEU A 588 -1.03 -19.99 12.04
CA LEU A 588 -2.16 -20.56 11.23
C LEU A 588 -2.72 -19.68 10.10
N SER A 589 -3.28 -20.31 9.06
CA SER A 589 -3.48 -19.74 7.71
C SER A 589 -4.55 -18.61 7.62
N HIS A 590 -5.49 -18.56 8.57
CA HIS A 590 -6.68 -17.71 8.52
C HIS A 590 -6.78 -16.51 9.50
N PRO A 591 -6.00 -16.35 10.60
CA PRO A 591 -6.17 -15.22 11.53
C PRO A 591 -5.49 -13.91 11.06
N HIS A 592 -4.69 -13.93 9.99
CA HIS A 592 -3.96 -12.72 9.56
C HIS A 592 -4.90 -11.59 9.11
N SER A 593 -6.03 -11.91 8.50
CA SER A 593 -7.06 -10.92 8.15
C SER A 593 -7.72 -10.31 9.39
N LEU A 594 -7.84 -11.06 10.49
CA LEU A 594 -8.46 -10.58 11.74
C LEU A 594 -7.56 -9.58 12.45
N ILE A 595 -6.26 -9.89 12.60
CA ILE A 595 -5.32 -9.11 13.41
C ILE A 595 -4.63 -7.99 12.59
N PHE A 596 -4.38 -8.22 11.30
CA PHE A 596 -3.64 -7.30 10.42
C PHE A 596 -4.49 -6.67 9.30
N GLY A 597 -5.75 -7.06 9.13
CA GLY A 597 -6.57 -6.64 7.99
C GLY A 597 -7.09 -5.20 8.04
N HIS A 598 -7.17 -4.57 9.22
CA HIS A 598 -7.74 -3.24 9.37
C HIS A 598 -6.74 -2.14 8.95
N ARG A 599 -7.13 -1.24 8.04
CA ARG A 599 -6.31 -0.09 7.61
C ARG A 599 -6.95 1.29 7.82
N ASP A 600 -8.19 1.37 8.32
CA ASP A 600 -8.89 2.66 8.52
C ASP A 600 -8.38 3.45 9.74
N THR A 601 -7.11 3.23 10.11
CA THR A 601 -6.42 3.97 11.14
C THR A 601 -5.50 4.97 10.43
N SER A 602 -5.50 6.23 10.85
CA SER A 602 -4.55 7.28 10.43
C SER A 602 -3.09 6.79 10.29
N PRO A 603 -2.22 7.49 9.56
CA PRO A 603 -0.81 7.11 9.54
C PRO A 603 -0.15 7.38 10.89
N MET A 604 0.77 6.50 11.32
CA MET A 604 1.67 6.79 12.43
C MET A 604 2.41 8.13 12.19
N HIS A 605 2.57 8.93 13.23
CA HIS A 605 3.19 10.25 13.14
C HIS A 605 4.68 10.27 13.46
N ALA A 606 5.19 9.22 14.12
CA ALA A 606 6.57 9.13 14.55
C ALA A 606 7.11 7.69 14.47
N VAL A 607 8.43 7.57 14.42
CA VAL A 607 9.12 6.28 14.51
C VAL A 607 8.98 5.75 15.93
N MET A 608 8.45 4.54 16.05
CA MET A 608 8.33 3.82 17.31
C MET A 608 9.08 2.49 17.26
N HIS A 609 9.51 2.01 18.43
CA HIS A 609 10.13 0.70 18.62
C HIS A 609 9.35 -0.08 19.66
N ILE A 610 9.27 -1.40 19.51
CA ILE A 610 8.69 -2.29 20.51
C ILE A 610 9.81 -3.18 21.06
N ARG A 611 9.87 -3.30 22.38
CA ARG A 611 10.80 -4.21 23.07
C ARG A 611 10.14 -4.95 24.21
N GLY A 612 10.74 -6.07 24.60
CA GLY A 612 10.36 -6.78 25.81
C GLY A 612 10.54 -5.92 27.06
N LEU A 613 9.57 -5.98 27.95
CA LEU A 613 9.58 -5.31 29.24
C LEU A 613 10.18 -6.26 30.27
N LYS A 614 11.26 -5.83 30.95
CA LYS A 614 11.95 -6.63 31.97
C LYS A 614 11.97 -5.91 33.31
N SER A 615 11.90 -6.68 34.39
CA SER A 615 11.92 -6.20 35.77
C SER A 615 13.17 -5.37 36.10
N GLN A 616 14.30 -5.68 35.45
CA GLN A 616 15.56 -4.96 35.66
C GLN A 616 15.59 -3.54 35.10
N TYR A 617 14.77 -3.24 34.09
CA TYR A 617 14.76 -1.92 33.47
C TYR A 617 13.80 -0.97 34.16
N TYR A 618 13.02 -1.45 35.13
CA TYR A 618 11.90 -0.76 35.76
C TYR A 618 12.25 0.62 36.38
N ALA A 619 13.49 0.80 36.84
CA ALA A 619 13.97 2.09 37.36
C ALA A 619 14.06 3.18 36.29
N ASP A 620 14.40 2.82 35.05
CA ASP A 620 14.59 3.74 33.92
C ASP A 620 13.26 4.38 33.45
N TRP A 621 12.13 3.78 33.84
CA TRP A 621 10.78 4.16 33.41
C TRP A 621 10.16 5.25 34.29
N GLN A 622 10.65 5.41 35.53
CA GLN A 622 10.03 6.30 36.50
C GLN A 622 9.91 7.76 36.03
N PRO A 623 10.90 8.37 35.35
CA PRO A 623 10.78 9.77 34.91
C PRO A 623 9.90 9.97 33.66
N SER A 624 9.78 8.93 32.82
CA SER A 624 9.05 8.98 31.55
C SER A 624 7.57 8.63 31.72
N LEU A 625 7.22 7.71 32.62
CA LEU A 625 5.84 7.44 33.04
C LEU A 625 5.22 8.64 33.78
N ARG A 626 5.98 9.39 34.59
CA ARG A 626 5.52 10.65 35.22
C ARG A 626 5.02 11.67 34.21
N ARG A 627 5.64 11.75 33.03
CA ARG A 627 5.25 12.67 31.93
C ARG A 627 4.14 12.13 31.03
N THR A 628 3.69 10.90 31.28
CA THR A 628 2.79 10.14 30.39
C THR A 628 1.44 9.89 31.05
N MET A 629 1.34 9.86 32.38
CA MET A 629 0.09 9.54 33.08
C MET A 629 -0.48 10.66 33.96
N ALA A 630 0.08 11.86 33.92
CA ALA A 630 -0.37 12.98 34.77
C ALA A 630 -1.03 14.08 33.94
N GLU A 631 -2.32 14.32 34.15
CA GLU A 631 -2.99 15.56 33.75
C GLU A 631 -2.63 16.71 34.71
N ASP A 632 -2.26 16.41 35.97
CA ASP A 632 -1.83 17.37 36.99
C ASP A 632 -0.60 16.88 37.77
N GLU A 633 0.36 17.79 38.04
CA GLU A 633 1.64 17.48 38.70
C GLU A 633 1.49 17.00 40.18
N ALA A 634 0.34 17.26 40.82
CA ALA A 634 0.15 17.14 42.27
C ALA A 634 -0.15 15.72 42.80
N ASP A 635 -0.69 14.80 41.97
CA ASP A 635 -1.08 13.43 42.38
C ASP A 635 -0.14 12.31 41.84
N SER A 636 1.00 12.72 41.27
CA SER A 636 1.79 11.92 40.33
C SER A 636 2.65 10.79 40.92
N MET A 637 3.16 10.91 42.16
CA MET A 637 4.03 9.87 42.73
C MET A 637 3.26 8.68 43.29
N GLN A 638 2.16 8.92 44.02
CA GLN A 638 1.38 7.84 44.63
C GLN A 638 0.58 7.05 43.59
N SER A 639 0.08 7.72 42.55
CA SER A 639 -0.58 7.11 41.40
C SER A 639 0.37 6.26 40.57
N LEU A 640 1.62 6.71 40.38
CA LEU A 640 2.65 5.95 39.67
C LEU A 640 3.14 4.73 40.47
N GLU A 641 3.36 4.88 41.78
CA GLU A 641 3.75 3.76 42.65
C GLU A 641 2.63 2.71 42.73
N THR A 642 1.39 3.17 42.84
CA THR A 642 0.19 2.31 42.77
C THR A 642 0.10 1.62 41.41
N TYR A 643 0.37 2.35 40.31
CA TYR A 643 0.36 1.78 38.97
C TYR A 643 1.38 0.65 38.82
N LYS A 644 2.60 0.90 39.30
CA LYS A 644 3.69 -0.08 39.29
C LYS A 644 3.34 -1.35 40.06
N GLU A 645 2.97 -1.19 41.33
CA GLU A 645 2.74 -2.32 42.22
C GLU A 645 1.49 -3.12 41.82
N LYS A 646 0.47 -2.46 41.26
CA LYS A 646 -0.79 -3.13 40.89
C LYS A 646 -0.80 -3.69 39.47
N PHE A 647 -0.31 -2.99 38.46
CA PHE A 647 -0.63 -3.34 37.06
C PHE A 647 0.55 -3.83 36.22
N MET A 648 1.79 -3.67 36.66
CA MET A 648 2.96 -4.13 35.90
C MET A 648 3.70 -5.25 36.62
N LYS A 649 3.98 -5.07 37.91
CA LYS A 649 4.75 -6.02 38.71
C LYS A 649 4.15 -7.44 38.72
N PRO A 650 2.83 -7.65 38.93
CA PRO A 650 2.26 -9.00 38.94
C PRO A 650 2.48 -9.77 37.62
N PHE A 651 2.33 -9.08 36.48
CA PHE A 651 2.55 -9.69 35.16
C PHE A 651 4.02 -10.01 34.89
N LEU A 652 4.93 -9.13 35.33
CA LEU A 652 6.37 -9.34 35.15
C LEU A 652 6.89 -10.49 36.04
N GLU A 653 6.38 -10.59 37.27
CA GLU A 653 6.68 -11.69 38.18
C GLU A 653 6.13 -13.03 37.65
N TRP A 654 4.95 -13.01 37.02
CA TRP A 654 4.39 -14.16 36.33
C TRP A 654 5.19 -14.57 35.10
N SER A 655 5.42 -13.63 34.16
CA SER A 655 6.01 -13.92 32.87
C SER A 655 6.47 -12.66 32.12
N GLU A 656 7.76 -12.33 32.24
CA GLU A 656 8.39 -11.27 31.43
C GLU A 656 8.26 -11.51 29.91
N LYS A 657 8.15 -12.77 29.46
CA LYS A 657 8.08 -13.10 28.02
C LYS A 657 6.82 -12.59 27.32
N HIS A 658 5.77 -12.20 28.05
CA HIS A 658 4.50 -11.71 27.49
C HIS A 658 4.27 -10.23 27.78
N CYS A 659 5.32 -9.50 28.15
CA CYS A 659 5.23 -8.08 28.47
C CYS A 659 6.06 -7.27 27.48
N PHE A 660 5.44 -6.28 26.84
CA PHE A 660 6.08 -5.43 25.83
C PHE A 660 5.82 -3.97 26.09
N VAL A 661 6.64 -3.17 25.43
CA VAL A 661 6.58 -1.74 25.59
C VAL A 661 6.96 -1.01 24.33
N ALA A 662 6.23 0.04 24.02
CA ALA A 662 6.45 0.90 22.88
C ALA A 662 7.19 2.16 23.31
N GLU A 663 8.25 2.48 22.57
CA GLU A 663 9.07 3.66 22.76
C GLU A 663 9.06 4.50 21.48
N GLU A 664 8.73 5.78 21.62
CA GLU A 664 8.86 6.77 20.55
C GLU A 664 10.29 7.26 20.46
N GLU A 665 10.79 7.42 19.24
CA GLU A 665 12.11 7.99 19.04
C GLU A 665 12.08 9.52 19.06
N THR A 666 12.81 10.12 19.99
CA THR A 666 12.94 11.56 20.16
C THR A 666 14.39 12.03 19.97
N MET A 667 14.62 13.34 19.88
CA MET A 667 15.96 13.92 19.77
C MET A 667 16.90 13.54 20.93
N THR A 668 16.35 13.27 22.12
CA THR A 668 17.12 12.97 23.34
C THR A 668 17.23 11.48 23.62
N GLY A 669 16.65 10.64 22.74
CA GLY A 669 16.63 9.18 22.87
C GLY A 669 15.21 8.61 22.76
N ARG A 670 15.08 7.32 23.09
CA ARG A 670 13.79 6.62 23.08
C ARG A 670 13.03 6.92 24.36
N VAL A 671 11.77 7.34 24.23
CA VAL A 671 10.89 7.66 25.35
C VAL A 671 9.72 6.69 25.32
N PRO A 672 9.43 6.00 26.43
CA PRO A 672 8.26 5.15 26.47
C PRO A 672 6.92 5.88 26.39
N ILE A 673 6.00 5.29 25.65
CA ILE A 673 4.68 5.87 25.38
C ILE A 673 3.50 4.92 25.66
N ALA A 674 3.71 3.60 25.64
CA ALA A 674 2.66 2.62 25.93
C ALA A 674 3.25 1.27 26.37
N SER A 675 2.48 0.48 27.12
CA SER A 675 2.84 -0.87 27.56
C SER A 675 1.69 -1.85 27.37
N ILE A 676 2.05 -3.12 27.19
CA ILE A 676 1.10 -4.22 27.13
C ILE A 676 1.65 -5.41 27.92
N CYS A 677 0.79 -6.03 28.71
CA CYS A 677 1.09 -7.23 29.46
C CYS A 677 0.08 -8.32 29.08
N GLY A 678 0.58 -9.55 28.92
CA GLY A 678 -0.26 -10.70 28.60
C GLY A 678 -0.06 -11.86 29.54
N VAL A 679 -1.09 -12.69 29.61
CA VAL A 679 -1.11 -13.96 30.35
C VAL A 679 -1.58 -15.03 29.38
N LEU A 680 -0.81 -16.11 29.27
CA LEU A 680 -1.12 -17.23 28.36
C LEU A 680 -2.37 -18.00 28.79
N ASN A 681 -2.46 -18.34 30.08
CA ASN A 681 -3.61 -19.00 30.69
C ASN A 681 -4.03 -18.23 31.94
N ILE A 682 -5.21 -17.62 31.87
CA ILE A 682 -5.71 -16.80 32.95
C ILE A 682 -6.03 -17.61 34.20
N LEU A 683 -6.47 -18.86 34.09
CA LEU A 683 -6.80 -19.68 35.26
C LEU A 683 -5.55 -20.03 36.07
N ASP A 684 -4.45 -20.39 35.38
CA ASP A 684 -3.15 -20.67 36.01
C ASP A 684 -2.61 -19.43 36.76
N TYR A 685 -2.78 -18.25 36.16
CA TYR A 685 -2.38 -16.98 36.76
C TYR A 685 -3.12 -16.70 38.06
N TYR A 686 -4.44 -16.91 38.10
CA TYR A 686 -5.23 -16.74 39.34
C TYR A 686 -4.84 -17.74 40.41
N GLU A 687 -4.64 -19.00 40.02
CA GLU A 687 -4.24 -20.02 40.99
C GLU A 687 -2.87 -19.70 41.61
N HIS A 688 -1.92 -19.21 40.81
CA HIS A 688 -0.61 -18.79 41.28
C HIS A 688 -0.69 -17.62 42.27
N HIS A 689 -1.39 -16.55 41.90
CA HIS A 689 -1.50 -15.37 42.77
C HIS A 689 -2.32 -15.63 44.04
N ARG A 690 -3.35 -16.48 43.98
CA ARG A 690 -4.08 -16.95 45.17
C ARG A 690 -3.14 -17.66 46.15
N LYS A 691 -2.29 -18.57 45.67
CA LYS A 691 -1.31 -19.28 46.51
C LYS A 691 -0.31 -18.30 47.16
N LEU A 692 0.16 -17.31 46.40
CA LEU A 692 1.02 -16.26 46.94
C LEU A 692 0.31 -15.42 48.01
N GLU A 693 -0.97 -15.09 47.85
CA GLU A 693 -1.75 -14.39 48.87
C GLU A 693 -1.97 -15.25 50.11
N GLU A 694 -2.28 -16.55 49.95
CA GLU A 694 -2.38 -17.50 51.07
C GLU A 694 -1.05 -17.63 51.84
N GLU A 695 0.08 -17.72 51.12
CA GLU A 695 1.42 -17.76 51.73
C GLU A 695 1.76 -16.44 52.44
N ARG A 696 1.41 -15.28 51.87
CA ARG A 696 1.59 -13.96 52.48
C ARG A 696 0.74 -13.76 53.73
N MET A 697 -0.50 -14.28 53.73
CA MET A 697 -1.37 -14.28 54.92
C MET A 697 -0.85 -15.19 56.04
N ASN A 698 -0.04 -16.21 55.69
CA ASN A 698 0.57 -17.14 56.64
C ASN A 698 1.96 -16.69 57.14
N SER A 699 2.62 -15.74 56.45
CA SER A 699 3.86 -15.11 56.93
C SER A 699 3.53 -13.88 57.78
N GLU A 700 4.00 -13.81 59.02
CA GLU A 700 3.82 -12.66 59.94
C GLU A 700 4.61 -11.39 59.50
N GLU A 701 4.77 -11.12 58.21
CA GLU A 701 5.45 -9.92 57.69
C GLU A 701 4.47 -8.73 57.60
N GLU A 702 4.82 -7.64 58.28
CA GLU A 702 3.97 -6.48 58.59
C GLU A 702 4.02 -5.37 57.50
N ASP A 703 4.50 -5.65 56.28
CA ASP A 703 4.54 -4.65 55.19
C ASP A 703 3.29 -4.76 54.28
N LEU A 704 2.18 -4.22 54.79
CA LEU A 704 0.87 -4.15 54.13
C LEU A 704 0.87 -3.11 53.00
N THR A 705 1.47 -3.44 51.86
CA THR A 705 1.31 -2.65 50.62
C THR A 705 0.50 -3.43 49.58
N SER A 706 -0.82 -3.27 49.65
CA SER A 706 -1.86 -3.65 48.66
C SER A 706 -1.97 -5.13 48.21
N PRO A 707 -3.19 -5.72 48.16
CA PRO A 707 -3.42 -7.00 47.48
C PRO A 707 -3.02 -6.92 46.00
N ALA A 708 -2.61 -8.05 45.42
CA ALA A 708 -2.26 -8.13 44.02
C ALA A 708 -3.51 -7.82 43.19
N TRP A 709 -3.37 -6.98 42.15
CA TRP A 709 -4.50 -6.76 41.25
C TRP A 709 -4.71 -8.01 40.40
N LEU A 710 -5.92 -8.56 40.47
CA LEU A 710 -6.39 -9.62 39.59
C LEU A 710 -7.39 -9.01 38.59
N PRO A 711 -7.36 -9.40 37.31
CA PRO A 711 -8.41 -9.03 36.38
C PRO A 711 -9.77 -9.60 36.85
N PRO A 712 -10.90 -9.34 36.17
CA PRO A 712 -12.12 -10.10 36.40
C PRO A 712 -12.12 -11.39 35.57
N LEU A 713 -12.57 -12.50 36.18
CA LEU A 713 -12.85 -13.74 35.45
C LEU A 713 -14.21 -13.60 34.75
N PRO A 714 -14.29 -13.97 33.47
CA PRO A 714 -15.57 -14.05 32.79
C PRO A 714 -16.44 -15.14 33.42
N THR A 715 -17.74 -14.86 33.51
CA THR A 715 -18.74 -15.78 34.07
C THR A 715 -19.31 -16.75 33.03
N ASP A 716 -19.01 -16.51 31.75
CA ASP A 716 -19.49 -17.27 30.61
C ASP A 716 -18.49 -18.38 30.23
N PRO A 717 -18.92 -19.66 30.13
CA PRO A 717 -18.08 -20.77 29.69
C PRO A 717 -17.42 -20.56 28.32
N THR A 718 -17.98 -19.71 27.45
CA THR A 718 -17.39 -19.37 26.15
C THR A 718 -15.99 -18.76 26.25
N VAL A 719 -15.61 -18.19 27.40
CA VAL A 719 -14.24 -17.70 27.66
C VAL A 719 -13.22 -18.82 27.78
N LEU A 720 -13.62 -20.08 28.00
CA LEU A 720 -12.71 -21.23 27.87
C LEU A 720 -12.06 -21.31 26.48
N HIS A 721 -12.68 -20.70 25.44
CA HIS A 721 -12.12 -20.59 24.10
C HIS A 721 -11.12 -19.41 23.94
N PHE A 722 -11.00 -18.54 24.95
CA PHE A 722 -10.10 -17.39 25.02
C PHE A 722 -9.30 -17.43 26.34
N SER A 723 -8.42 -18.42 26.48
CA SER A 723 -7.64 -18.63 27.72
C SER A 723 -6.65 -17.52 28.04
N SER A 724 -6.26 -16.72 27.04
CA SER A 724 -5.23 -15.68 27.20
C SER A 724 -5.83 -14.30 27.47
N PHE A 725 -5.23 -13.60 28.44
CA PHE A 725 -5.65 -12.26 28.85
C PHE A 725 -4.61 -11.21 28.46
N MET A 726 -5.08 -9.99 28.18
CA MET A 726 -4.26 -8.83 27.86
C MET A 726 -4.69 -7.61 28.70
N ASP A 727 -3.71 -6.90 29.25
CA ASP A 727 -3.84 -5.54 29.77
C ASP A 727 -3.00 -4.58 28.95
N ILE A 728 -3.63 -3.61 28.30
CA ILE A 728 -2.97 -2.57 27.51
C ILE A 728 -3.15 -1.20 28.14
N ARG A 729 -2.04 -0.44 28.20
CA ARG A 729 -1.99 0.91 28.77
C ARG A 729 -1.30 1.84 27.78
N VAL A 730 -2.04 2.86 27.35
CA VAL A 730 -1.60 3.85 26.35
C VAL A 730 -1.73 5.23 26.98
N LYS A 731 -0.77 6.11 26.68
CA LYS A 731 -0.72 7.49 27.19
C LYS A 731 -1.97 8.31 26.88
N ASP A 732 -2.44 8.19 25.65
CA ASP A 732 -3.46 9.03 25.03
C ASP A 732 -4.34 8.09 24.21
N GLU A 733 -5.66 8.15 24.40
CA GLU A 733 -6.60 7.25 23.70
C GLU A 733 -6.61 7.50 22.19
N THR A 734 -5.97 8.58 21.72
CA THR A 734 -5.74 8.90 20.30
C THR A 734 -4.56 8.16 19.65
N ASP A 735 -3.69 7.48 20.40
CA ASP A 735 -2.54 6.71 19.88
C ASP A 735 -2.93 5.27 19.43
N ILE A 736 -4.01 5.17 18.66
CA ILE A 736 -4.59 3.93 18.11
C ILE A 736 -3.55 3.04 17.42
N HIS A 737 -2.55 3.62 16.74
CA HIS A 737 -1.53 2.84 16.03
C HIS A 737 -0.56 2.14 16.97
N VAL A 738 -0.15 2.82 18.05
CA VAL A 738 0.77 2.26 19.04
C VAL A 738 0.10 1.08 19.72
N ALA A 739 -1.16 1.29 20.12
CA ALA A 739 -1.98 0.25 20.73
C ALA A 739 -2.13 -0.96 19.80
N LYS A 740 -2.51 -0.71 18.53
CA LYS A 740 -2.62 -1.74 17.50
C LYS A 740 -1.33 -2.55 17.35
N ARG A 741 -0.16 -1.92 17.25
CA ARG A 741 1.12 -2.65 17.07
C ARG A 741 1.51 -3.45 18.31
N LEU A 742 1.23 -2.95 19.52
CA LEU A 742 1.43 -3.70 20.75
C LEU A 742 0.51 -4.92 20.83
N ILE A 743 -0.78 -4.76 20.52
CA ILE A 743 -1.76 -5.86 20.48
C ILE A 743 -1.32 -6.91 19.45
N GLN A 744 -0.95 -6.48 18.25
CA GLN A 744 -0.43 -7.38 17.20
C GLN A 744 0.80 -8.15 17.68
N THR A 745 1.74 -7.49 18.37
CA THR A 745 2.94 -8.13 18.92
C THR A 745 2.58 -9.18 19.97
N LEU A 746 1.74 -8.82 20.94
CA LEU A 746 1.32 -9.74 22.00
C LEU A 746 0.54 -10.94 21.43
N ALA A 747 -0.41 -10.66 20.53
CA ALA A 747 -1.22 -11.67 19.87
C ALA A 747 -0.36 -12.70 19.11
N VAL A 748 0.65 -12.24 18.38
CA VAL A 748 1.58 -13.14 17.67
C VAL A 748 2.34 -14.02 18.66
N VAL A 749 2.96 -13.46 19.71
CA VAL A 749 3.77 -14.28 20.64
C VAL A 749 2.92 -15.24 21.46
N LEU A 750 1.72 -14.84 21.88
CA LEU A 750 0.77 -15.73 22.56
C LEU A 750 0.35 -16.88 21.65
N ALA A 751 0.09 -16.61 20.36
CA ALA A 751 -0.24 -17.64 19.40
C ALA A 751 0.92 -18.65 19.18
N TYR A 752 2.18 -18.18 19.21
CA TYR A 752 3.36 -19.06 19.19
C TYR A 752 3.45 -19.96 20.43
N ASP A 753 2.99 -19.46 21.58
CA ASP A 753 2.92 -20.22 22.83
C ASP A 753 1.60 -21.02 23.00
N GLY A 754 0.79 -21.13 21.93
CA GLY A 754 -0.39 -22.01 21.90
C GLY A 754 -1.73 -21.34 22.23
N ALA A 755 -1.78 -20.01 22.35
CA ALA A 755 -3.04 -19.31 22.60
C ALA A 755 -4.01 -19.42 21.40
N VAL A 756 -5.24 -19.86 21.68
CA VAL A 756 -6.32 -19.96 20.68
C VAL A 756 -7.10 -18.64 20.56
N GLY A 757 -7.20 -17.88 21.65
CA GLY A 757 -7.92 -16.63 21.72
C GLY A 757 -7.37 -15.70 22.79
N LEU A 758 -7.55 -14.40 22.58
CA LEU A 758 -7.12 -13.32 23.46
C LEU A 758 -8.32 -12.49 23.89
N TYR A 759 -8.41 -12.10 25.16
CA TYR A 759 -9.42 -11.17 25.63
C TYR A 759 -8.86 -10.09 26.58
N THR A 760 -9.65 -9.03 26.78
CA THR A 760 -9.37 -7.94 27.71
C THR A 760 -10.66 -7.43 28.35
N CYS A 761 -10.52 -6.63 29.41
CA CYS A 761 -11.61 -6.05 30.16
C CYS A 761 -11.55 -4.52 30.07
N CYS A 762 -12.68 -3.91 29.75
CA CYS A 762 -12.83 -2.46 29.65
C CYS A 762 -13.93 -1.95 30.58
N LEU A 763 -13.71 -0.78 31.19
CA LEU A 763 -14.77 -0.06 31.88
C LEU A 763 -15.70 0.60 30.84
N PRO A 764 -17.01 0.73 31.09
CA PRO A 764 -17.94 1.44 30.20
C PRO A 764 -17.58 2.92 30.00
N SER A 765 -16.76 3.50 30.89
CA SER A 765 -16.20 4.84 30.76
C SER A 765 -15.04 4.93 29.75
N GLU A 766 -14.33 3.84 29.46
CA GLU A 766 -13.21 3.78 28.51
C GLU A 766 -13.72 3.65 27.05
N ARG A 767 -14.56 4.59 26.61
CA ARG A 767 -15.26 4.51 25.32
C ARG A 767 -14.30 4.43 24.13
N ASP A 768 -13.20 5.15 24.18
CA ASP A 768 -12.24 5.21 23.06
C ASP A 768 -11.43 3.91 22.97
N LYS A 769 -11.06 3.31 24.12
CA LYS A 769 -10.44 1.98 24.17
C LYS A 769 -11.36 0.89 23.64
N VAL A 770 -12.66 0.94 23.97
CA VAL A 770 -13.67 0.00 23.42
C VAL A 770 -13.79 0.18 21.90
N SER A 771 -13.92 1.42 21.43
CA SER A 771 -13.99 1.76 20.00
C SER A 771 -12.75 1.26 19.24
N LEU A 772 -11.56 1.49 19.80
CA LEU A 772 -10.29 0.98 19.30
C LEU A 772 -10.31 -0.54 19.15
N LEU A 773 -10.64 -1.28 20.20
CA LEU A 773 -10.61 -2.75 20.17
C LEU A 773 -11.62 -3.31 19.17
N LEU A 774 -12.83 -2.74 19.11
CA LEU A 774 -13.83 -3.11 18.10
C LEU A 774 -13.32 -2.83 16.67
N SER A 775 -12.61 -1.72 16.44
CA SER A 775 -11.95 -1.44 15.16
C SER A 775 -10.83 -2.43 14.83
N LEU A 776 -10.30 -3.15 15.82
CA LEU A 776 -9.31 -4.21 15.63
C LEU A 776 -9.95 -5.61 15.54
N ASN A 777 -11.24 -5.68 15.21
CA ASN A 777 -12.04 -6.91 15.10
C ASN A 777 -12.21 -7.68 16.41
N PHE A 778 -12.04 -7.02 17.57
CA PHE A 778 -12.50 -7.64 18.82
C PHE A 778 -14.02 -7.67 18.82
N ILE A 779 -14.58 -8.73 19.38
CA ILE A 779 -16.01 -8.92 19.59
C ILE A 779 -16.33 -8.84 21.08
N GLU A 780 -17.52 -8.36 21.39
CA GLU A 780 -18.06 -8.41 22.76
C GLU A 780 -18.39 -9.87 23.12
N LEU A 781 -17.79 -10.36 24.21
CA LEU A 781 -17.97 -11.74 24.67
C LEU A 781 -19.12 -11.87 25.67
N SER A 782 -19.16 -11.02 26.69
CA SER A 782 -20.23 -10.94 27.71
C SER A 782 -20.05 -9.72 28.62
N SER A 783 -21.04 -9.43 29.47
CA SER A 783 -20.94 -8.46 30.57
C SER A 783 -20.64 -9.17 31.89
N THR A 784 -19.66 -8.68 32.65
CA THR A 784 -19.36 -9.24 33.98
C THR A 784 -20.32 -8.71 35.05
N HIS A 785 -20.39 -9.36 36.21
CA HIS A 785 -21.12 -8.86 37.39
C HIS A 785 -20.60 -7.51 37.93
N THR A 786 -19.50 -6.98 37.39
CA THR A 786 -18.80 -5.78 37.87
C THR A 786 -18.96 -4.57 36.92
N ASP A 787 -20.01 -4.52 36.11
CA ASP A 787 -20.26 -3.49 35.10
C ASP A 787 -19.12 -3.32 34.07
N GLN A 788 -18.34 -4.36 33.75
CA GLN A 788 -17.26 -4.29 32.75
C GLN A 788 -17.64 -4.96 31.44
N ILE A 789 -17.07 -4.47 30.34
CA ILE A 789 -17.24 -4.99 28.98
C ILE A 789 -16.05 -5.91 28.66
N LEU A 790 -16.34 -7.16 28.30
CA LEU A 790 -15.34 -8.12 27.85
C LEU A 790 -15.24 -8.11 26.33
N LEU A 791 -14.03 -7.89 25.83
CA LEU A 791 -13.74 -7.88 24.39
C LEU A 791 -12.69 -8.94 24.08
N GLY A 792 -12.92 -9.76 23.05
CA GLY A 792 -12.00 -10.81 22.65
C GLY A 792 -11.81 -10.96 21.15
N ILE A 793 -10.70 -11.58 20.76
CA ILE A 793 -10.33 -11.89 19.37
C ILE A 793 -9.74 -13.30 19.28
N ARG A 794 -10.14 -14.06 18.26
CA ARG A 794 -9.57 -15.38 18.01
C ARG A 794 -8.22 -15.24 17.33
N LEU A 795 -7.23 -15.95 17.86
CA LEU A 795 -5.88 -16.04 17.29
C LEU A 795 -5.72 -17.24 16.37
N VAL A 796 -6.63 -18.22 16.49
CA VAL A 796 -6.66 -19.47 15.75
C VAL A 796 -8.11 -19.78 15.34
N ILE A 797 -8.31 -20.28 14.12
CA ILE A 797 -9.59 -20.92 13.73
C ILE A 797 -9.35 -22.43 13.86
N PRO A 798 -10.16 -23.17 14.66
CA PRO A 798 -10.06 -24.62 14.74
C PRO A 798 -10.23 -25.24 13.34
N ASP A 799 -9.48 -26.28 13.02
CA ASP A 799 -9.78 -27.10 11.84
C ASP A 799 -11.17 -27.73 12.04
N ASP A 800 -12.06 -27.60 11.05
CA ASP A 800 -13.45 -28.08 11.11
C ASP A 800 -13.57 -29.60 11.43
N ASP A 801 -12.47 -30.36 11.32
CA ASP A 801 -12.42 -31.80 11.59
C ASP A 801 -12.10 -32.16 13.06
N ALA A 802 -11.57 -31.23 13.88
CA ALA A 802 -11.15 -31.51 15.26
C ALA A 802 -12.31 -31.46 16.29
N PHE A 803 -13.44 -30.86 15.92
CA PHE A 803 -14.60 -30.74 16.81
C PHE A 803 -15.33 -32.05 17.13
N ASN A 804 -15.06 -33.15 16.40
CA ASN A 804 -15.76 -34.41 16.61
C ASN A 804 -15.05 -35.38 17.58
N GLU A 805 -13.78 -35.14 17.95
CA GLU A 805 -13.04 -36.02 18.87
C GLU A 805 -12.81 -35.39 20.25
N ASP A 806 -12.83 -34.05 20.37
CA ASP A 806 -12.60 -33.33 21.64
C ASP A 806 -13.88 -33.03 22.45
N GLU A 807 -15.08 -33.39 21.97
CA GLU A 807 -16.33 -33.22 22.74
C GLU A 807 -16.34 -34.10 24.01
N GLU A 808 -15.80 -35.32 23.98
CA GLU A 808 -15.80 -36.20 25.16
C GLU A 808 -14.78 -35.77 26.23
N GLU A 809 -13.66 -35.11 25.87
CA GLU A 809 -12.64 -34.66 26.83
C GLU A 809 -12.92 -33.25 27.38
N ASN A 810 -13.67 -32.42 26.64
CA ASN A 810 -14.16 -31.12 27.12
C ASN A 810 -15.36 -31.26 28.06
N ASP A 811 -16.24 -32.25 27.85
CA ASP A 811 -17.35 -32.54 28.77
C ASP A 811 -16.84 -32.87 30.19
N GLU A 812 -15.72 -33.57 30.33
CA GLU A 812 -15.12 -33.89 31.64
C GLU A 812 -14.52 -32.64 32.33
N LYS A 813 -13.88 -31.74 31.57
CA LYS A 813 -13.31 -30.48 32.11
C LYS A 813 -14.40 -29.44 32.42
N GLU A 814 -15.49 -29.44 31.65
CA GLU A 814 -16.66 -28.60 31.90
C GLU A 814 -17.42 -29.08 33.15
N GLU A 815 -17.56 -30.40 33.37
CA GLU A 815 -18.08 -30.95 34.63
C GLU A 815 -17.19 -30.61 35.85
N GLU A 816 -15.87 -30.59 35.69
CA GLU A 816 -14.93 -30.22 36.77
C GLU A 816 -14.97 -28.72 37.07
N GLY A 817 -15.07 -27.86 36.04
CA GLY A 817 -15.29 -26.43 36.17
C GLY A 817 -16.64 -26.07 36.80
N GLU A 818 -17.72 -26.76 36.42
CA GLU A 818 -19.03 -26.63 37.05
C GLU A 818 -19.03 -27.06 38.52
N ARG A 819 -18.26 -28.10 38.87
CA ARG A 819 -18.08 -28.53 40.28
C ARG A 819 -17.43 -27.45 41.11
N LEU A 820 -16.33 -26.87 40.63
CA LEU A 820 -15.58 -25.83 41.32
C LEU A 820 -16.39 -24.52 41.46
N LEU A 821 -17.23 -24.19 40.47
CA LEU A 821 -18.15 -23.05 40.53
C LEU A 821 -19.34 -23.29 41.49
N LYS A 822 -19.84 -24.53 41.58
CA LYS A 822 -20.90 -24.90 42.53
C LYS A 822 -20.39 -24.92 43.98
N GLU A 823 -19.16 -25.38 44.24
CA GLU A 823 -18.56 -25.37 45.59
C GLU A 823 -18.38 -23.94 46.13
N LYS A 824 -17.97 -22.97 45.28
CA LYS A 824 -17.92 -21.54 45.66
C LYS A 824 -19.27 -20.92 45.97
N SER A 825 -20.35 -21.35 45.32
CA SER A 825 -21.70 -20.81 45.56
C SER A 825 -22.34 -21.28 46.89
N VAL A 826 -21.78 -22.33 47.49
CA VAL A 826 -22.27 -22.93 48.76
C VAL A 826 -21.51 -22.37 49.96
N GLU A 827 -20.22 -22.04 49.83
CA GLU A 827 -19.45 -21.39 50.91
C GLU A 827 -19.93 -19.95 51.19
N ASP A 828 -20.38 -19.21 50.18
CA ASP A 828 -20.87 -17.82 50.33
C ASP A 828 -22.29 -17.70 50.95
N ARG A 829 -22.94 -18.83 51.27
CA ARG A 829 -24.24 -18.87 51.96
C ARG A 829 -24.17 -19.37 53.41
N GLY A 830 -22.98 -19.65 53.93
CA GLY A 830 -22.78 -20.25 55.25
C GLY A 830 -22.82 -19.31 56.47
N ASP A 831 -22.59 -18.00 56.30
CA ASP A 831 -22.37 -17.08 57.43
C ASP A 831 -23.47 -16.02 57.63
N LYS A 832 -24.73 -16.44 57.53
CA LYS A 832 -25.87 -15.69 58.08
C LYS A 832 -26.87 -16.63 58.73
N ASP A 833 -26.53 -17.11 59.93
CA ASP A 833 -27.49 -17.42 61.01
C ASP A 833 -26.71 -17.98 62.23
N ASP A 834 -26.23 -17.10 63.12
CA ASP A 834 -26.40 -17.19 64.58
C ASP A 834 -25.46 -16.22 65.34
N TYR A 835 -26.10 -15.31 66.11
CA TYR A 835 -25.62 -14.43 67.19
C TYR A 835 -24.67 -13.25 66.90
#